data_AF-A0A3D6D8A4-F1
#
_entry.id   AF-A0A3D6D8A4-F1
#
_cell.length_a   1.000
_cell.length_b   1.000
_cell.length_c   1.000
_cell.angle_alpha   90.00
_cell.angle_beta   90.00
_cell.angle_gamma   90.00
#
_symmetry.space_group_name_H-M   'P 1'
#
loop_
_entity.id
_entity.type
_entity.pdbx_description
1 polymer ?
#
loop_
_entity_poly.entity_id
_entity_poly.type
_entity_poly.pdbx_seq_one_letter_code
_entity_poly.pdbx_strand_id
1 'polypeptide(L)'
;MVFLFALTPVKLEYADTEFLYFKEWFEDLIPKDSIKATVQYVVDGDTIEVELGNTHERVRLIGVDTPETVHPEKPVEYFGEEASKFTSSLLKKGSEVLLTFDFERRDNYGRLLAYVWLNVDNQWILLNVTLILNGYGRAYTYFPFREDYMSIFTEAEEYASNHGLGMWKHPERIGLPASIKFPKASGILPIRQARTLPDFTRVKVRGVVTVPPGPFSVNMIYIQDDTGGIAVYARGVDLSKLDINPGDLLEIDGSMYTHRNNREITINTPSQVKKIGKEELPAPLKITTDEINNEELEGLLVWTSGEVVEIDPPKYYIDDGSGKGMVYIRENTGIDLSGAKIGLTATVTGVLGQYEWQHELWPRWPDDVETTDIEPPYVVWVTLHGTNTVDVYLNESIIATSVVPNRTLIIKGAKIQSAEVSPSGRVVRLTTTESVDAGAGFLRGVRDLKGNMALMFRFDFARERNPRILFDDAHGQRAGNADWTIEGGYSDFADALKEKGYVVDRNVMPFIDPLLLAQYDVVIIPEPNEPFRKEEIKNLLDFVRSGGGIFLIADHGGADRNGNGWDAVKIFNTFVEELGFRFDGNDLVVAPVKEILPSPLTEGVEAVGIWNGSTITPLSENISVAVSVEGRPYVVYGEYGKGKFVAIGDSSPFDDGTSPFGKPLHNGWSMYDDARLALNAVEWLLGH
;
A
#
# COMPACT_ATOMS: atom_id res chain seq x y z
N MET A 1 17.29 -7.51 14.52
CA MET A 1 18.13 -8.64 14.95
C MET A 1 18.19 -8.62 16.47
N VAL A 2 17.31 -9.35 17.15
CA VAL A 2 17.32 -9.48 18.61
C VAL A 2 18.08 -10.77 18.92
N PHE A 3 19.23 -10.66 19.60
CA PHE A 3 19.98 -11.81 20.06
C PHE A 3 19.16 -12.54 21.13
N LEU A 4 18.80 -13.81 20.89
CA LEU A 4 18.44 -14.75 21.96
C LEU A 4 19.72 -15.02 22.77
N PHE A 5 19.97 -14.24 23.82
CA PHE A 5 20.85 -14.67 24.89
C PHE A 5 19.99 -15.50 25.84
N ALA A 6 20.22 -16.81 25.93
CA ALA A 6 19.60 -17.63 26.96
C ALA A 6 20.05 -17.08 28.33
N LEU A 7 19.09 -16.62 29.15
CA LEU A 7 19.41 -16.06 30.45
C LEU A 7 19.99 -17.14 31.35
N THR A 8 21.24 -16.94 31.80
CA THR A 8 21.86 -17.86 32.76
C THR A 8 21.62 -17.33 34.17
N PRO A 9 20.82 -18.00 35.00
CA PRO A 9 20.57 -17.52 36.35
C PRO A 9 21.80 -17.69 37.23
N VAL A 10 22.00 -16.74 38.14
CA VAL A 10 23.01 -16.83 39.20
C VAL A 10 22.34 -17.23 40.51
N LYS A 11 23.10 -17.88 41.39
CA LYS A 11 22.66 -18.14 42.77
C LYS A 11 23.01 -16.95 43.67
N LEU A 12 22.04 -16.51 44.46
CA LEU A 12 22.17 -15.49 45.49
C LEU A 12 21.75 -16.09 46.84
N GLU A 13 22.27 -15.53 47.93
CA GLU A 13 21.90 -15.90 49.29
C GLU A 13 21.50 -14.63 50.06
N TYR A 14 20.32 -14.64 50.69
CA TYR A 14 19.83 -13.53 51.50
C TYR A 14 18.96 -14.05 52.62
N ALA A 15 19.17 -13.53 53.84
CA ALA A 15 18.40 -13.90 55.03
C ALA A 15 18.29 -15.43 55.23
N ASP A 16 19.42 -16.14 55.08
CA ASP A 16 19.54 -17.60 55.17
C ASP A 16 18.72 -18.37 54.10
N THR A 17 18.38 -17.72 52.98
CA THR A 17 17.65 -18.30 51.85
C THR A 17 18.49 -18.22 50.57
N GLU A 18 18.78 -19.37 49.94
CA GLU A 18 19.40 -19.44 48.61
C GLU A 18 18.30 -19.37 47.52
N PHE A 19 18.51 -18.57 46.47
CA PHE A 19 17.60 -18.46 45.34
C PHE A 19 18.32 -18.11 44.03
N LEU A 20 17.69 -18.42 42.90
CA LEU A 20 18.13 -18.07 41.56
C LEU A 20 17.65 -16.68 41.14
N TYR A 21 18.48 -15.95 40.39
CA TYR A 21 18.13 -14.64 39.84
C TYR A 21 18.80 -14.37 38.48
N PHE A 22 18.13 -13.62 37.60
CA PHE A 22 18.69 -13.14 36.33
C PHE A 22 19.40 -11.79 36.53
N LYS A 23 20.66 -11.85 36.99
CA LYS A 23 21.44 -10.66 37.35
C LYS A 23 21.70 -9.70 36.18
N GLU A 24 21.99 -10.23 34.99
CA GLU A 24 22.42 -9.46 33.81
C GLU A 24 21.36 -8.47 33.27
N TRP A 25 20.10 -8.57 33.70
CA TRP A 25 19.00 -7.79 33.12
C TRP A 25 18.49 -6.64 33.97
N PHE A 26 18.52 -6.78 35.30
CA PHE A 26 17.81 -5.87 36.19
C PHE A 26 18.72 -4.90 36.96
N GLU A 27 20.04 -4.97 36.79
CA GLU A 27 20.99 -4.05 37.45
C GLU A 27 20.78 -2.58 37.04
N ASP A 28 20.34 -2.32 35.81
CA ASP A 28 20.13 -0.97 35.27
C ASP A 28 18.65 -0.53 35.20
N LEU A 29 17.71 -1.39 35.64
CA LEU A 29 16.27 -1.20 35.39
C LEU A 29 15.46 -0.54 36.51
N ILE A 30 16.08 -0.11 37.62
CA ILE A 30 15.34 0.56 38.70
C ILE A 30 14.84 1.92 38.17
N PRO A 31 13.51 2.10 37.97
CA PRO A 31 12.96 3.36 37.51
C PRO A 31 13.25 4.48 38.51
N LYS A 32 13.57 5.67 38.00
CA LYS A 32 13.83 6.88 38.81
C LYS A 32 12.63 7.30 39.67
N ASP A 33 11.42 6.88 39.29
CA ASP A 33 10.15 7.22 39.94
C ASP A 33 9.67 6.14 40.94
N SER A 34 10.59 5.36 41.51
CA SER A 34 10.27 4.37 42.53
C SER A 34 9.84 5.00 43.86
N ILE A 35 8.92 4.34 44.56
CA ILE A 35 8.43 4.78 45.88
C ILE A 35 8.91 3.81 46.96
N LYS A 36 9.52 4.33 48.03
CA LYS A 36 9.91 3.54 49.20
C LYS A 36 8.69 3.12 50.02
N ALA A 37 8.66 1.86 50.43
CA ALA A 37 7.66 1.32 51.33
C ALA A 37 8.31 0.40 52.37
N THR A 38 7.65 0.21 53.52
CA THR A 38 8.10 -0.70 54.58
C THR A 38 7.14 -1.87 54.70
N VAL A 39 7.64 -3.10 54.56
CA VAL A 39 6.82 -4.31 54.66
C VAL A 39 6.30 -4.49 56.08
N GLN A 40 4.99 -4.60 56.24
CA GLN A 40 4.34 -4.87 57.53
C GLN A 40 4.04 -6.36 57.70
N TYR A 41 3.58 -7.00 56.62
CA TYR A 41 3.15 -8.39 56.63
C TYR A 41 3.14 -8.97 55.20
N VAL A 42 3.45 -10.26 55.07
CA VAL A 42 3.29 -11.04 53.82
C VAL A 42 1.98 -11.79 53.91
N VAL A 43 1.04 -11.49 53.02
CA VAL A 43 -0.30 -12.09 53.03
C VAL A 43 -0.25 -13.49 52.43
N ASP A 44 0.36 -13.61 51.26
CA ASP A 44 0.60 -14.85 50.52
C ASP A 44 1.84 -14.67 49.61
N GLY A 45 2.05 -15.56 48.64
CA GLY A 45 3.24 -15.55 47.80
C GLY A 45 3.37 -14.35 46.85
N ASP A 46 2.27 -13.69 46.47
CA ASP A 46 2.26 -12.58 45.52
C ASP A 46 1.52 -11.33 46.06
N THR A 47 1.15 -11.34 47.34
CA THR A 47 0.47 -10.22 48.00
C THR A 47 1.16 -9.87 49.31
N ILE A 48 1.52 -8.59 49.47
CA ILE A 48 2.13 -8.04 50.69
C ILE A 48 1.33 -6.84 51.20
N GLU A 49 1.45 -6.56 52.50
CA GLU A 49 0.98 -5.31 53.10
C GLU A 49 2.18 -4.44 53.47
N VAL A 50 2.12 -3.19 53.04
CA VAL A 50 3.20 -2.21 53.25
C VAL A 50 2.66 -0.95 53.90
N GLU A 51 3.54 -0.29 54.65
CA GLU A 51 3.38 1.08 55.06
C GLU A 51 4.00 1.98 53.98
N LEU A 52 3.17 2.81 53.35
CA LEU A 52 3.52 3.75 52.30
C LEU A 52 3.19 5.16 52.80
N GLY A 53 4.20 5.92 53.22
CA GLY A 53 3.97 7.19 53.92
C GLY A 53 3.21 6.97 55.24
N ASN A 54 2.00 7.53 55.36
CA ASN A 54 1.12 7.37 56.54
C ASN A 54 -0.04 6.39 56.30
N THR A 55 -0.02 5.65 55.18
CA THR A 55 -1.11 4.74 54.78
C THR A 55 -0.65 3.29 54.77
N HIS A 56 -1.56 2.38 55.13
CA HIS A 56 -1.37 0.94 54.97
C HIS A 56 -1.99 0.52 53.63
N GLU A 57 -1.20 -0.09 52.76
CA GLU A 57 -1.62 -0.48 51.42
C GLU A 57 -1.36 -1.97 51.22
N ARG A 58 -2.34 -2.66 50.62
CA ARG A 58 -2.17 -4.04 50.14
C ARG A 58 -1.65 -3.99 48.71
N VAL A 59 -0.50 -4.60 48.48
CA VAL A 59 0.21 -4.61 47.20
C VAL A 59 0.11 -6.01 46.58
N ARG A 60 -0.40 -6.09 45.35
CA ARG A 60 -0.37 -7.29 44.51
C ARG A 60 0.79 -7.18 43.53
N LEU A 61 1.64 -8.22 43.51
CA LEU A 61 2.79 -8.28 42.62
C LEU A 61 2.31 -8.44 41.18
N ILE A 62 2.72 -7.51 40.31
CA ILE A 62 2.40 -7.53 38.88
C ILE A 62 3.07 -8.75 38.23
N GLY A 63 2.30 -9.46 37.40
CA GLY A 63 2.81 -10.54 36.54
C GLY A 63 3.15 -11.85 37.26
N VAL A 64 2.82 -11.98 38.54
CA VAL A 64 3.05 -13.22 39.32
C VAL A 64 1.72 -13.82 39.76
N ASP A 65 1.60 -15.14 39.62
CA ASP A 65 0.50 -15.94 40.16
C ASP A 65 1.06 -17.08 41.00
N THR A 66 0.95 -16.98 42.33
CA THR A 66 1.37 -18.02 43.26
C THR A 66 0.21 -18.94 43.64
N PRO A 67 0.45 -20.24 43.94
CA PRO A 67 -0.63 -21.13 44.36
C PRO A 67 -1.33 -20.60 45.63
N GLU A 68 -2.65 -20.63 45.61
CA GLU A 68 -3.49 -19.98 46.63
C GLU A 68 -3.36 -20.62 48.02
N THR A 69 -3.33 -19.79 49.08
CA THR A 69 -3.16 -20.24 50.48
C THR A 69 -4.23 -19.75 51.46
N VAL A 70 -4.96 -18.69 51.13
CA VAL A 70 -5.79 -17.94 52.10
C VAL A 70 -7.23 -17.73 51.63
N HIS A 71 -7.66 -18.39 50.56
CA HIS A 71 -9.02 -18.25 50.05
C HIS A 71 -10.08 -18.87 50.99
N PRO A 72 -11.12 -18.12 51.42
CA PRO A 72 -12.10 -18.58 52.42
C PRO A 72 -12.86 -19.87 52.06
N GLU A 73 -13.02 -20.12 50.76
CA GLU A 73 -13.85 -21.22 50.23
C GLU A 73 -13.07 -22.30 49.44
N LYS A 74 -11.74 -22.15 49.27
CA LYS A 74 -10.93 -23.11 48.48
C LYS A 74 -9.90 -23.80 49.37
N PRO A 75 -9.57 -25.07 49.09
CA PRO A 75 -8.44 -25.71 49.75
C PRO A 75 -7.14 -25.02 49.35
N VAL A 76 -6.14 -25.05 50.24
CA VAL A 76 -4.77 -24.64 49.94
C VAL A 76 -4.27 -25.40 48.70
N GLU A 77 -3.80 -24.65 47.70
CA GLU A 77 -3.29 -25.22 46.47
C GLU A 77 -1.90 -25.82 46.68
N TYR A 78 -1.55 -26.82 45.85
CA TYR A 78 -0.24 -27.46 45.93
C TYR A 78 0.86 -26.41 45.77
N PHE A 79 1.80 -26.39 46.72
CA PHE A 79 2.95 -25.48 46.79
C PHE A 79 2.66 -24.04 47.26
N GLY A 80 1.43 -23.74 47.69
CA GLY A 80 1.07 -22.41 48.16
C GLY A 80 1.77 -22.02 49.46
N GLU A 81 1.80 -22.91 50.45
CA GLU A 81 2.48 -22.62 51.72
C GLU A 81 3.98 -22.36 51.51
N GLU A 82 4.61 -23.11 50.61
CA GLU A 82 6.00 -22.96 50.22
C GLU A 82 6.26 -21.60 49.56
N ALA A 83 5.37 -21.15 48.66
CA ALA A 83 5.46 -19.83 48.03
C ALA A 83 5.33 -18.68 49.04
N SER A 84 4.38 -18.78 49.97
CA SER A 84 4.22 -17.79 51.05
C SER A 84 5.41 -17.79 52.01
N LYS A 85 5.94 -18.97 52.38
CA LYS A 85 7.14 -19.10 53.22
C LYS A 85 8.39 -18.51 52.55
N PHE A 86 8.57 -18.74 51.25
CA PHE A 86 9.69 -18.17 50.49
C PHE A 86 9.62 -16.64 50.43
N THR A 87 8.44 -16.09 50.14
CA THR A 87 8.25 -14.63 50.17
C THR A 87 8.52 -14.05 51.56
N SER A 88 8.04 -14.73 52.61
CA SER A 88 8.27 -14.33 54.00
C SER A 88 9.72 -14.45 54.46
N SER A 89 10.52 -15.36 53.88
CA SER A 89 11.94 -15.48 54.22
C SER A 89 12.76 -14.32 53.66
N LEU A 90 12.38 -13.81 52.48
CA LEU A 90 12.98 -12.64 51.85
C LEU A 90 12.44 -11.30 52.39
N LEU A 91 11.16 -11.24 52.80
CA LEU A 91 10.50 -10.03 53.29
C LEU A 91 10.06 -10.16 54.75
N LYS A 92 10.97 -9.84 55.68
CA LYS A 92 10.65 -9.74 57.11
C LYS A 92 9.90 -8.44 57.41
N LYS A 93 9.10 -8.44 58.48
CA LYS A 93 8.47 -7.20 58.97
C LYS A 93 9.54 -6.14 59.23
N GLY A 94 9.34 -4.95 58.66
CA GLY A 94 10.29 -3.85 58.71
C GLY A 94 11.26 -3.79 57.52
N SER A 95 11.25 -4.75 56.59
CA SER A 95 12.05 -4.68 55.36
C SER A 95 11.68 -3.44 54.54
N GLU A 96 12.69 -2.68 54.10
CA GLU A 96 12.51 -1.60 53.12
C GLU A 96 12.47 -2.18 51.70
N VAL A 97 11.47 -1.80 50.93
CA VAL A 97 11.32 -2.17 49.51
C VAL A 97 11.12 -0.91 48.66
N LEU A 98 11.46 -1.00 47.38
CA LEU A 98 11.01 -0.03 46.38
C LEU A 98 9.84 -0.61 45.60
N LEU A 99 8.82 0.22 45.39
CA LEU A 99 7.68 -0.08 44.55
C LEU A 99 7.82 0.70 43.25
N THR A 100 7.76 -0.02 42.13
CA THR A 100 7.57 0.59 40.82
C THR A 100 6.29 0.07 40.21
N PHE A 101 5.72 0.87 39.32
CA PHE A 101 4.35 0.69 38.87
C PHE A 101 4.33 0.55 37.36
N ASP A 102 3.25 -0.05 36.88
CA ASP A 102 2.98 -0.17 35.46
C ASP A 102 1.81 0.74 35.04
N PHE A 103 1.20 0.44 33.89
CA PHE A 103 0.07 1.18 33.31
C PHE A 103 -1.07 1.38 34.32
N GLU A 104 -1.52 0.31 34.97
CA GLU A 104 -2.59 0.33 35.96
C GLU A 104 -2.05 0.41 37.38
N ARG A 105 -2.63 1.31 38.19
CA ARG A 105 -2.19 1.53 39.58
C ARG A 105 -2.86 0.60 40.57
N ARG A 106 -4.10 0.18 40.30
CA ARG A 106 -4.88 -0.67 41.22
C ARG A 106 -5.68 -1.70 40.45
N ASP A 107 -5.95 -2.83 41.09
CA ASP A 107 -6.88 -3.81 40.56
C ASP A 107 -8.33 -3.55 41.01
N ASN A 108 -9.26 -4.36 40.50
CA ASN A 108 -10.69 -4.28 40.82
C ASN A 108 -11.04 -4.53 42.30
N TYR A 109 -10.08 -5.03 43.10
CA TYR A 109 -10.24 -5.23 44.55
C TYR A 109 -9.64 -4.06 45.36
N GLY A 110 -9.15 -3.02 44.67
CA GLY A 110 -8.53 -1.85 45.28
C GLY A 110 -7.08 -2.08 45.73
N ARG A 111 -6.46 -3.23 45.43
CA ARG A 111 -5.06 -3.50 45.77
C ARG A 111 -4.15 -2.69 44.87
N LEU A 112 -3.05 -2.20 45.41
CA LEU A 112 -2.01 -1.51 44.66
C LEU A 112 -1.24 -2.51 43.79
N LEU A 113 -1.07 -2.23 42.50
CA LEU A 113 -0.32 -3.08 41.59
C LEU A 113 1.12 -2.58 41.51
N ALA A 114 2.10 -3.42 41.87
CA ALA A 114 3.51 -3.02 41.81
C ALA A 114 4.48 -4.15 41.46
N TYR A 115 5.63 -3.75 40.93
CA TYR A 115 6.88 -4.50 40.96
C TYR A 115 7.61 -4.18 42.28
N VAL A 116 7.98 -5.22 43.02
CA VAL A 116 8.56 -5.09 44.35
C VAL A 116 10.04 -5.39 44.28
N TRP A 117 10.85 -4.39 44.64
CA TRP A 117 12.31 -4.50 44.64
C TRP A 117 12.83 -4.57 46.07
N LEU A 118 13.62 -5.59 46.36
CA LEU A 118 14.31 -5.76 47.65
C LEU A 118 15.81 -5.50 47.49
N ASN A 119 16.44 -4.94 48.52
CA ASN A 119 17.88 -4.72 48.52
C ASN A 119 18.61 -5.93 49.10
N VAL A 120 19.45 -6.57 48.29
CA VAL A 120 20.30 -7.70 48.66
C VAL A 120 21.76 -7.30 48.40
N ASP A 121 22.57 -7.17 49.44
CA ASP A 121 23.98 -6.80 49.37
C ASP A 121 24.28 -5.56 48.48
N ASN A 122 23.51 -4.49 48.67
CA ASN A 122 23.55 -3.24 47.88
C ASN A 122 23.10 -3.39 46.41
N GLN A 123 22.46 -4.49 46.03
CA GLN A 123 21.83 -4.66 44.72
C GLN A 123 20.32 -4.74 44.87
N TRP A 124 19.57 -4.12 43.95
CA TRP A 124 18.11 -4.23 43.94
C TRP A 124 17.70 -5.43 43.08
N ILE A 125 16.95 -6.32 43.71
CA ILE A 125 16.47 -7.56 43.12
C ILE A 125 14.97 -7.45 42.96
N LEU A 126 14.46 -7.81 41.79
CA LEU A 126 13.03 -7.85 41.51
C LEU A 126 12.42 -9.13 42.09
N LEU A 127 11.59 -9.00 43.13
CA LEU A 127 10.95 -10.13 43.80
C LEU A 127 10.03 -10.90 42.83
N ASN A 128 9.35 -10.17 41.95
CA ASN A 128 8.35 -10.73 41.03
C ASN A 128 8.93 -11.86 40.16
N VAL A 129 10.02 -11.61 39.44
CA VAL A 129 10.69 -12.63 38.62
C VAL A 129 11.36 -13.70 39.47
N THR A 130 11.86 -13.33 40.65
CA THR A 130 12.50 -14.27 41.60
C THR A 130 11.55 -15.38 42.01
N LEU A 131 10.28 -15.05 42.28
CA LEU A 131 9.25 -16.03 42.62
C LEU A 131 9.02 -17.03 41.48
N ILE A 132 8.92 -16.54 40.25
CA ILE A 132 8.65 -17.37 39.07
C ILE A 132 9.84 -18.28 38.76
N LEU A 133 11.05 -17.71 38.70
CA LEU A 133 12.28 -18.41 38.35
C LEU A 133 12.62 -19.56 39.30
N ASN A 134 12.25 -19.42 40.58
CA ASN A 134 12.47 -20.46 41.59
C ASN A 134 11.30 -21.45 41.71
N GLY A 135 10.25 -21.31 40.88
CA GLY A 135 9.11 -22.21 40.84
C GLY A 135 8.11 -22.02 41.98
N TYR A 136 8.01 -20.83 42.56
CA TYR A 136 7.02 -20.48 43.58
C TYR A 136 5.76 -19.82 43.00
N GLY A 137 5.79 -19.43 41.72
CA GLY A 137 4.64 -18.90 41.00
C GLY A 137 4.79 -19.05 39.49
N ARG A 138 3.74 -18.69 38.75
CA ARG A 138 3.69 -18.65 37.29
C ARG A 138 3.81 -17.23 36.76
N ALA A 139 4.24 -17.10 35.51
CA ALA A 139 4.15 -15.85 34.79
C ALA A 139 2.69 -15.56 34.46
N TYR A 140 2.12 -14.56 35.12
CA TYR A 140 0.73 -14.19 34.97
C TYR A 140 0.51 -13.23 33.80
N THR A 141 0.75 -13.72 32.59
CA THR A 141 0.70 -12.94 31.34
C THR A 141 -0.71 -12.64 30.85
N TYR A 142 -1.74 -13.10 31.57
CA TYR A 142 -3.14 -12.85 31.23
C TYR A 142 -3.50 -11.37 31.32
N PHE A 143 -3.05 -10.67 32.37
CA PHE A 143 -3.12 -9.22 32.43
C PHE A 143 -1.84 -8.63 31.85
N PRO A 144 -1.93 -7.72 30.87
CA PRO A 144 -0.75 -7.14 30.26
C PRO A 144 -0.03 -6.25 31.25
N PHE A 145 1.29 -6.39 31.25
CA PHE A 145 2.23 -5.50 31.92
C PHE A 145 3.38 -5.23 30.94
N ARG A 146 4.39 -4.45 31.30
CA ARG A 146 5.45 -4.05 30.34
C ARG A 146 6.04 -5.25 29.61
N GLU A 147 6.13 -5.14 28.28
CA GLU A 147 6.49 -6.24 27.37
C GLU A 147 7.89 -6.82 27.62
N ASP A 148 8.83 -5.97 28.03
CA ASP A 148 10.18 -6.35 28.46
C ASP A 148 10.12 -7.30 29.68
N TYR A 149 9.24 -7.04 30.64
CA TYR A 149 9.10 -7.87 31.83
C TYR A 149 8.32 -9.15 31.53
N MET A 150 7.28 -9.07 30.69
CA MET A 150 6.49 -10.25 30.31
C MET A 150 7.38 -11.34 29.68
N SER A 151 8.25 -10.94 28.75
CA SER A 151 9.17 -11.87 28.08
C SER A 151 10.09 -12.57 29.07
N ILE A 152 10.68 -11.82 30.01
CA ILE A 152 11.59 -12.35 31.03
C ILE A 152 10.85 -13.26 32.02
N PHE A 153 9.61 -12.92 32.39
CA PHE A 153 8.82 -13.72 33.32
C PHE A 153 8.43 -15.06 32.69
N THR A 154 8.07 -15.06 31.40
CA THR A 154 7.83 -16.30 30.64
C THR A 154 9.10 -17.16 30.56
N GLU A 155 10.25 -16.56 30.26
CA GLU A 155 11.53 -17.29 30.25
C GLU A 155 11.89 -17.85 31.64
N ALA A 156 11.61 -17.11 32.71
CA ALA A 156 11.79 -17.58 34.08
C ALA A 156 10.90 -18.79 34.41
N GLU A 157 9.63 -18.78 33.97
CA GLU A 157 8.71 -19.90 34.15
C GLU A 157 9.17 -21.14 33.37
N GLU A 158 9.58 -20.95 32.10
CA GLU A 158 10.13 -22.03 31.27
C GLU A 158 11.39 -22.63 31.90
N TYR A 159 12.30 -21.79 32.42
CA TYR A 159 13.49 -22.25 33.11
C TYR A 159 13.12 -23.08 34.34
N ALA A 160 12.24 -22.57 35.21
CA ALA A 160 11.81 -23.26 36.41
C ALA A 160 11.15 -24.61 36.11
N SER A 161 10.31 -24.66 35.07
CA SER A 161 9.66 -25.87 34.59
C SER A 161 10.68 -26.89 34.07
N ASN A 162 11.55 -26.47 33.15
CA ASN A 162 12.54 -27.35 32.50
C ASN A 162 13.56 -27.94 33.49
N HIS A 163 13.84 -27.23 34.60
CA HIS A 163 14.78 -27.67 35.62
C HIS A 163 14.08 -28.30 36.85
N GLY A 164 12.76 -28.47 36.82
CA GLY A 164 12.00 -29.06 37.92
C GLY A 164 12.18 -28.31 39.25
N LEU A 165 12.12 -26.98 39.22
CA LEU A 165 12.25 -26.14 40.40
C LEU A 165 10.89 -25.94 41.09
N GLY A 166 10.90 -25.75 42.41
CA GLY A 166 9.69 -25.49 43.20
C GLY A 166 8.53 -26.46 42.89
N MET A 167 7.36 -25.90 42.54
CA MET A 167 6.15 -26.66 42.20
C MET A 167 6.34 -27.59 40.99
N TRP A 168 7.29 -27.30 40.10
CA TRP A 168 7.56 -28.07 38.87
C TRP A 168 8.25 -29.41 39.12
N LYS A 169 8.60 -29.75 40.37
CA LYS A 169 9.01 -31.12 40.75
C LYS A 169 7.88 -32.14 40.58
N HIS A 170 6.64 -31.66 40.69
CA HIS A 170 5.43 -32.47 40.60
C HIS A 170 4.40 -31.76 39.71
N PRO A 171 4.69 -31.60 38.40
CA PRO A 171 3.83 -30.85 37.49
C PRO A 171 2.40 -31.41 37.42
N GLU A 172 2.22 -32.71 37.70
CA GLU A 172 0.92 -33.38 37.77
C GLU A 172 0.01 -32.88 38.89
N ARG A 173 0.56 -32.18 39.89
CA ARG A 173 -0.18 -31.63 41.04
C ARG A 173 -0.48 -30.14 40.90
N ILE A 174 0.08 -29.50 39.88
CA ILE A 174 -0.15 -28.08 39.59
C ILE A 174 -1.55 -27.97 38.97
N GLY A 175 -2.48 -27.34 39.69
CA GLY A 175 -3.77 -26.96 39.12
C GLY A 175 -3.55 -26.05 37.92
N LEU A 176 -4.32 -26.25 36.84
CA LEU A 176 -4.50 -25.17 35.86
C LEU A 176 -5.02 -23.94 36.64
N PRO A 177 -4.53 -22.72 36.34
CA PRO A 177 -4.95 -21.54 37.09
C PRO A 177 -6.47 -21.55 37.18
N ALA A 178 -7.01 -21.43 38.40
CA ALA A 178 -8.44 -21.39 38.61
C ALA A 178 -8.97 -20.29 37.70
N SER A 179 -9.66 -20.69 36.62
CA SER A 179 -10.17 -19.76 35.62
C SER A 179 -10.86 -18.63 36.35
N ILE A 180 -10.31 -17.42 36.29
CA ILE A 180 -11.14 -16.24 36.52
C ILE A 180 -12.32 -16.46 35.58
N LYS A 181 -13.50 -16.61 36.16
CA LYS A 181 -14.73 -16.74 35.38
C LYS A 181 -15.01 -15.35 34.82
N PHE A 182 -14.31 -15.00 33.74
CA PHE A 182 -14.70 -13.87 32.93
C PHE A 182 -16.13 -14.12 32.45
N PRO A 183 -16.95 -13.08 32.34
CA PRO A 183 -18.19 -13.19 31.60
C PRO A 183 -17.85 -13.80 30.23
N LYS A 184 -18.44 -14.94 29.93
CA LYS A 184 -18.30 -15.57 28.62
C LYS A 184 -19.55 -15.24 27.84
N ALA A 185 -19.40 -14.53 26.73
CA ALA A 185 -20.49 -14.42 25.79
C ALA A 185 -20.78 -15.79 25.15
N SER A 186 -22.06 -16.13 24.99
CA SER A 186 -22.45 -17.37 24.32
C SER A 186 -22.53 -17.15 22.80
N GLY A 187 -21.89 -18.01 22.02
CA GLY A 187 -21.97 -17.98 20.56
C GLY A 187 -20.96 -17.04 19.90
N ILE A 188 -21.19 -16.77 18.62
CA ILE A 188 -20.42 -15.82 17.81
C ILE A 188 -21.18 -14.51 17.83
N LEU A 189 -20.53 -13.45 18.31
CA LEU A 189 -21.11 -12.12 18.43
C LEU A 189 -20.84 -11.29 17.19
N PRO A 190 -21.77 -10.40 16.82
CA PRO A 190 -21.45 -9.26 15.96
C PRO A 190 -20.38 -8.38 16.60
N ILE A 191 -19.46 -7.85 15.80
CA ILE A 191 -18.32 -7.06 16.27
C ILE A 191 -18.78 -5.81 17.02
N ARG A 192 -19.82 -5.12 16.54
CA ARG A 192 -20.37 -3.94 17.25
C ARG A 192 -20.84 -4.31 18.66
N GLN A 193 -21.47 -5.47 18.83
CA GLN A 193 -21.89 -5.93 20.14
C GLN A 193 -20.67 -6.25 21.02
N ALA A 194 -19.66 -6.94 20.48
CA ALA A 194 -18.45 -7.28 21.20
C ALA A 194 -17.70 -6.05 21.74
N ARG A 195 -17.62 -4.97 20.95
CA ARG A 195 -17.01 -3.68 21.35
C ARG A 195 -17.61 -3.10 22.63
N THR A 196 -18.91 -3.29 22.88
CA THR A 196 -19.61 -2.77 24.07
C THR A 196 -19.35 -3.55 25.35
N LEU A 197 -18.76 -4.74 25.26
CA LEU A 197 -18.53 -5.58 26.43
C LEU A 197 -17.38 -5.03 27.27
N PRO A 198 -17.32 -5.29 28.58
CA PRO A 198 -16.19 -4.87 29.43
C PRO A 198 -14.87 -5.54 29.01
N ASP A 199 -13.76 -4.93 29.40
CA ASP A 199 -12.43 -5.54 29.26
C ASP A 199 -12.37 -6.92 29.90
N PHE A 200 -11.52 -7.76 29.31
CA PHE A 200 -11.31 -9.17 29.66
C PHE A 200 -12.52 -10.08 29.41
N THR A 201 -13.63 -9.56 28.87
CA THR A 201 -14.76 -10.39 28.44
C THR A 201 -14.32 -11.29 27.29
N ARG A 202 -14.49 -12.61 27.45
CA ARG A 202 -14.15 -13.56 26.40
C ARG A 202 -15.23 -13.56 25.33
N VAL A 203 -14.83 -13.34 24.09
CA VAL A 203 -15.71 -13.22 22.92
C VAL A 203 -15.28 -14.16 21.81
N LYS A 204 -16.26 -14.56 21.01
CA LYS A 204 -16.01 -15.09 19.67
C LYS A 204 -16.63 -14.15 18.67
N VAL A 205 -15.88 -13.75 17.65
CA VAL A 205 -16.39 -12.94 16.54
C VAL A 205 -15.98 -13.56 15.22
N ARG A 206 -16.68 -13.19 14.16
CA ARG A 206 -16.25 -13.45 12.78
C ARG A 206 -16.11 -12.13 12.05
N GLY A 207 -15.14 -12.05 11.17
CA GLY A 207 -14.96 -10.87 10.32
C GLY A 207 -13.99 -11.14 9.19
N VAL A 208 -14.17 -10.37 8.12
CA VAL A 208 -13.29 -10.34 6.96
C VAL A 208 -12.08 -9.48 7.28
N VAL A 209 -10.88 -9.97 6.96
CA VAL A 209 -9.64 -9.24 7.18
C VAL A 209 -9.58 -8.01 6.26
N THR A 210 -9.54 -6.83 6.86
CA THR A 210 -9.37 -5.54 6.16
C THR A 210 -7.92 -5.05 6.20
N VAL A 211 -7.16 -5.48 7.20
CA VAL A 211 -5.72 -5.22 7.36
C VAL A 211 -5.03 -6.51 7.77
N PRO A 212 -4.08 -7.04 6.97
CA PRO A 212 -3.31 -8.23 7.31
C PRO A 212 -2.18 -7.89 8.29
N PRO A 213 -1.43 -8.88 8.80
CA PRO A 213 -0.22 -8.62 9.58
C PRO A 213 0.81 -7.86 8.75
N GLY A 214 1.50 -6.88 9.34
CA GLY A 214 2.60 -6.15 8.69
C GLY A 214 2.41 -4.64 8.64
N PRO A 215 1.46 -4.10 7.84
CA PRO A 215 1.29 -2.66 7.61
C PRO A 215 1.32 -1.80 8.87
N PHE A 216 0.69 -2.28 9.95
CA PHE A 216 0.67 -1.57 11.23
C PHE A 216 1.51 -2.24 12.32
N SER A 217 1.55 -3.57 12.32
CA SER A 217 2.42 -4.42 13.15
C SER A 217 2.29 -5.87 12.67
N VAL A 218 3.33 -6.69 12.82
CA VAL A 218 3.26 -8.14 12.55
C VAL A 218 2.35 -8.89 13.54
N ASN A 219 2.00 -8.26 14.67
CA ASN A 219 1.15 -8.82 15.71
C ASN A 219 -0.28 -8.26 15.68
N MET A 220 -0.65 -7.50 14.65
CA MET A 220 -1.96 -6.86 14.59
C MET A 220 -2.63 -7.08 13.24
N ILE A 221 -3.92 -7.35 13.26
CA ILE A 221 -4.80 -7.38 12.09
C ILE A 221 -6.07 -6.58 12.39
N TYR A 222 -6.82 -6.22 11.35
CA TYR A 222 -8.18 -5.70 11.48
C TYR A 222 -9.14 -6.63 10.78
N ILE A 223 -10.28 -6.89 11.45
CA ILE A 223 -11.40 -7.63 10.87
C ILE A 223 -12.68 -6.81 10.96
N GLN A 224 -13.59 -7.07 10.02
CA GLN A 224 -14.85 -6.36 9.93
C GLN A 224 -15.99 -7.30 9.55
N ASP A 225 -17.16 -7.10 10.15
CA ASP A 225 -18.43 -7.70 9.76
C ASP A 225 -19.42 -6.61 9.30
N ASP A 226 -20.68 -6.99 9.07
CA ASP A 226 -21.74 -6.07 8.67
C ASP A 226 -22.17 -5.09 9.77
N THR A 227 -21.69 -5.27 11.00
CA THR A 227 -22.03 -4.44 12.15
C THR A 227 -20.92 -3.48 12.57
N GLY A 228 -19.65 -3.86 12.41
CA GLY A 228 -18.52 -3.09 12.91
C GLY A 228 -17.16 -3.68 12.55
N GLY A 229 -16.11 -2.91 12.81
CA GLY A 229 -14.72 -3.36 12.68
C GLY A 229 -13.99 -3.35 14.02
N ILE A 230 -12.94 -4.16 14.13
CA ILE A 230 -12.15 -4.27 15.36
C ILE A 230 -10.72 -4.72 15.07
N ALA A 231 -9.78 -4.16 15.84
CA ALA A 231 -8.41 -4.63 15.88
C ALA A 231 -8.32 -5.98 16.59
N VAL A 232 -7.51 -6.89 16.07
CA VAL A 232 -7.10 -8.11 16.77
C VAL A 232 -5.61 -8.04 17.02
N TYR A 233 -5.24 -8.01 18.29
CA TYR A 233 -3.86 -7.91 18.72
C TYR A 233 -3.38 -9.24 19.31
N ALA A 234 -2.25 -9.73 18.80
CA ALA A 234 -1.62 -10.96 19.23
C ALA A 234 -0.51 -10.70 20.23
N ARG A 235 -0.65 -11.27 21.43
CA ARG A 235 0.37 -11.20 22.49
C ARG A 235 1.24 -12.45 22.42
N GLY A 236 2.53 -12.25 22.14
CA GLY A 236 3.49 -13.36 22.04
C GLY A 236 3.26 -14.30 20.84
N VAL A 237 2.39 -13.94 19.91
CA VAL A 237 2.12 -14.68 18.67
C VAL A 237 2.45 -13.79 17.49
N ASP A 238 3.40 -14.23 16.67
CA ASP A 238 3.73 -13.59 15.41
C ASP A 238 2.70 -13.98 14.35
N LEU A 239 1.74 -13.09 14.08
CA LEU A 239 0.66 -13.36 13.12
C LEU A 239 1.16 -13.43 11.68
N SER A 240 2.34 -12.87 11.37
CA SER A 240 2.93 -12.98 10.02
C SER A 240 3.31 -14.41 9.64
N LYS A 241 3.41 -15.31 10.63
CA LYS A 241 3.60 -16.75 10.41
C LYS A 241 2.30 -17.48 10.09
N LEU A 242 1.16 -16.81 10.24
CA LEU A 242 -0.13 -17.33 9.80
C LEU A 242 -0.40 -16.81 8.39
N ASP A 243 -0.86 -17.68 7.50
CA ASP A 243 -1.35 -17.27 6.18
C ASP A 243 -2.65 -16.45 6.37
N ILE A 244 -2.54 -15.13 6.53
CA ILE A 244 -3.65 -14.20 6.73
C ILE A 244 -3.52 -13.07 5.72
N ASN A 245 -4.48 -12.97 4.81
CA ASN A 245 -4.51 -12.00 3.73
C ASN A 245 -5.83 -11.21 3.77
N PRO A 246 -5.88 -10.01 3.17
CA PRO A 246 -7.14 -9.29 2.98
C PRO A 246 -8.20 -10.18 2.31
N GLY A 247 -9.46 -10.09 2.76
CA GLY A 247 -10.57 -10.91 2.27
C GLY A 247 -10.68 -12.31 2.91
N ASP A 248 -9.70 -12.73 3.72
CA ASP A 248 -9.86 -13.96 4.50
C ASP A 248 -10.95 -13.76 5.57
N LEU A 249 -11.87 -14.73 5.68
CA LEU A 249 -12.88 -14.75 6.74
C LEU A 249 -12.32 -15.52 7.94
N LEU A 250 -12.17 -14.83 9.07
CA LEU A 250 -11.62 -15.39 10.30
C LEU A 250 -12.69 -15.52 11.39
N GLU A 251 -12.63 -16.61 12.15
CA GLU A 251 -13.25 -16.71 13.48
C GLU A 251 -12.16 -16.47 14.53
N ILE A 252 -12.39 -15.49 15.41
CA ILE A 252 -11.45 -15.10 16.46
C ILE A 252 -12.07 -15.47 17.82
N ASP A 253 -11.35 -16.25 18.63
CA ASP A 253 -11.68 -16.58 20.02
C ASP A 253 -10.71 -15.87 20.95
N GLY A 254 -11.05 -14.66 21.41
CA GLY A 254 -10.15 -13.81 22.18
C GLY A 254 -10.83 -13.13 23.36
N SER A 255 -10.13 -12.17 23.97
CA SER A 255 -10.66 -11.36 25.07
C SER A 255 -10.67 -9.89 24.69
N MET A 256 -11.79 -9.21 24.94
CA MET A 256 -11.89 -7.77 24.75
C MET A 256 -10.85 -7.03 25.59
N TYR A 257 -10.27 -5.97 25.05
CA TYR A 257 -9.29 -5.14 25.74
C TYR A 257 -9.29 -3.73 25.16
N THR A 258 -8.99 -2.73 25.99
CA THR A 258 -8.78 -1.36 25.52
C THR A 258 -7.31 -1.00 25.69
N HIS A 259 -6.59 -0.80 24.58
CA HIS A 259 -5.21 -0.36 24.59
C HIS A 259 -5.12 1.11 24.18
N ARG A 260 -4.74 1.99 25.12
CA ARG A 260 -4.62 3.45 24.87
C ARG A 260 -5.87 4.02 24.21
N ASN A 261 -7.03 3.66 24.78
CA ASN A 261 -8.38 3.96 24.31
C ASN A 261 -8.82 3.24 23.02
N ASN A 262 -7.93 2.61 22.26
CA ASN A 262 -8.31 1.77 21.12
C ASN A 262 -8.96 0.44 21.57
N ARG A 263 -10.17 0.15 21.08
CA ARG A 263 -10.88 -1.11 21.37
C ARG A 263 -10.35 -2.26 20.51
N GLU A 264 -9.93 -3.35 21.14
CA GLU A 264 -9.34 -4.52 20.46
C GLU A 264 -9.78 -5.86 21.06
N ILE A 265 -9.53 -6.93 20.32
CA ILE A 265 -9.58 -8.31 20.81
C ILE A 265 -8.15 -8.82 20.92
N THR A 266 -7.80 -9.35 22.10
CA THR A 266 -6.49 -9.91 22.36
C THR A 266 -6.50 -11.43 22.26
N ILE A 267 -5.47 -11.97 21.63
CA ILE A 267 -5.22 -13.41 21.47
C ILE A 267 -3.80 -13.76 21.91
N ASN A 268 -3.62 -14.96 22.44
CA ASN A 268 -2.36 -15.42 23.04
C ASN A 268 -1.83 -16.72 22.40
N THR A 269 -2.64 -17.42 21.58
CA THR A 269 -2.23 -18.64 20.87
C THR A 269 -2.73 -18.65 19.43
N PRO A 270 -1.98 -19.24 18.47
CA PRO A 270 -2.42 -19.34 17.07
C PRO A 270 -3.77 -20.02 16.88
N SER A 271 -4.11 -20.99 17.74
CA SER A 271 -5.38 -21.73 17.71
C SER A 271 -6.63 -20.87 17.96
N GLN A 272 -6.46 -19.63 18.46
CA GLN A 272 -7.52 -18.65 18.65
C GLN A 272 -7.90 -17.92 17.36
N VAL A 273 -7.11 -18.09 16.29
CA VAL A 273 -7.38 -17.56 14.96
C VAL A 273 -7.70 -18.74 14.05
N LYS A 274 -8.92 -18.78 13.52
CA LYS A 274 -9.32 -19.83 12.59
C LYS A 274 -9.78 -19.23 11.27
N LYS A 275 -9.03 -19.49 10.20
CA LYS A 275 -9.50 -19.21 8.84
C LYS A 275 -10.65 -20.15 8.51
N ILE A 276 -11.80 -19.60 8.19
CA ILE A 276 -13.03 -20.34 7.89
C ILE A 276 -13.49 -20.19 6.44
N GLY A 277 -12.91 -19.26 5.68
CA GLY A 277 -13.18 -19.08 4.25
C GLY A 277 -12.52 -17.84 3.69
N LYS A 278 -12.99 -17.41 2.52
CA LYS A 278 -12.73 -16.10 1.91
C LYS A 278 -14.06 -15.45 1.59
N GLU A 279 -14.13 -14.14 1.73
CA GLU A 279 -15.24 -13.30 1.33
C GLU A 279 -14.71 -12.09 0.54
N GLU A 280 -15.62 -11.35 -0.10
CA GLU A 280 -15.28 -10.09 -0.73
C GLU A 280 -14.82 -9.09 0.33
N LEU A 281 -13.82 -8.26 0.00
CA LEU A 281 -13.34 -7.23 0.92
C LEU A 281 -14.48 -6.23 1.18
N PRO A 282 -14.77 -5.87 2.44
CA PRO A 282 -15.78 -4.85 2.73
C PRO A 282 -15.47 -3.57 1.97
N ALA A 283 -16.47 -3.01 1.28
CA ALA A 283 -16.33 -1.71 0.66
C ALA A 283 -16.10 -0.64 1.75
N PRO A 284 -15.17 0.31 1.55
CA PRO A 284 -14.90 1.34 2.54
C PRO A 284 -16.13 2.22 2.75
N LEU A 285 -16.48 2.49 4.00
CA LEU A 285 -17.57 3.40 4.34
C LEU A 285 -17.15 4.83 4.01
N LYS A 286 -17.90 5.51 3.14
CA LYS A 286 -17.71 6.94 2.89
C LYS A 286 -18.04 7.75 4.15
N ILE A 287 -17.10 8.58 4.58
CA ILE A 287 -17.25 9.51 5.71
C ILE A 287 -16.79 10.92 5.32
N THR A 288 -17.21 11.92 6.08
CA THR A 288 -16.65 13.28 6.06
C THR A 288 -15.31 13.34 6.81
N THR A 289 -14.54 14.41 6.63
CA THR A 289 -13.26 14.56 7.35
C THR A 289 -13.42 14.76 8.86
N ASP A 290 -14.49 15.41 9.31
CA ASP A 290 -14.81 15.55 10.75
C ASP A 290 -15.15 14.20 11.41
N GLU A 291 -15.81 13.30 10.67
CA GLU A 291 -16.18 11.97 11.14
C GLU A 291 -14.97 11.04 11.40
N ILE A 292 -13.76 11.43 11.00
CA ILE A 292 -12.53 10.76 11.49
C ILE A 292 -12.48 10.78 13.02
N ASN A 293 -13.08 11.79 13.66
CA ASN A 293 -13.15 11.94 15.12
C ASN A 293 -14.32 11.18 15.77
N ASN A 294 -15.05 10.34 15.03
CA ASN A 294 -16.22 9.61 15.55
C ASN A 294 -15.83 8.22 16.08
N GLU A 295 -15.84 8.07 17.41
CA GLU A 295 -15.56 6.82 18.13
C GLU A 295 -16.44 5.63 17.68
N GLU A 296 -17.66 5.87 17.18
CA GLU A 296 -18.56 4.79 16.73
C GLU A 296 -18.11 4.14 15.42
N LEU A 297 -17.20 4.79 14.67
CA LEU A 297 -16.69 4.32 13.40
C LEU A 297 -15.32 3.64 13.53
N GLU A 298 -14.71 3.66 14.71
CA GLU A 298 -13.42 3.02 14.97
C GLU A 298 -13.42 1.54 14.61
N GLY A 299 -12.31 1.11 14.01
CA GLY A 299 -12.07 -0.23 13.50
C GLY A 299 -12.66 -0.50 12.12
N LEU A 300 -13.59 0.34 11.63
CA LEU A 300 -14.13 0.20 10.28
C LEU A 300 -13.11 0.64 9.22
N LEU A 301 -13.16 -0.03 8.07
CA LEU A 301 -12.58 0.46 6.84
C LEU A 301 -13.45 1.59 6.29
N VAL A 302 -12.84 2.77 6.16
CA VAL A 302 -13.50 4.01 5.73
C VAL A 302 -12.75 4.63 4.57
N TRP A 303 -13.40 5.58 3.91
CA TRP A 303 -12.81 6.43 2.88
C TRP A 303 -13.34 7.86 2.99
N THR A 304 -12.46 8.84 2.80
CA THR A 304 -12.81 10.27 2.77
C THR A 304 -11.89 11.06 1.84
N SER A 305 -12.24 12.30 1.52
CA SER A 305 -11.46 13.19 0.66
C SER A 305 -11.58 14.63 1.14
N GLY A 306 -10.45 15.32 1.30
CA GLY A 306 -10.41 16.71 1.79
C GLY A 306 -9.11 17.43 1.42
N GLU A 307 -9.09 18.75 1.56
CA GLU A 307 -7.88 19.56 1.36
C GLU A 307 -6.91 19.36 2.52
N VAL A 308 -5.63 19.14 2.25
CA VAL A 308 -4.57 19.09 3.26
C VAL A 308 -4.43 20.48 3.85
N VAL A 309 -4.80 20.64 5.11
CA VAL A 309 -4.80 21.93 5.82
C VAL A 309 -3.61 22.09 6.76
N GLU A 310 -2.98 20.99 7.17
CA GLU A 310 -1.81 20.99 8.05
C GLU A 310 -0.94 19.76 7.84
N ILE A 311 0.38 19.93 7.95
CA ILE A 311 1.39 18.88 7.76
C ILE A 311 2.36 18.93 8.94
N ASP A 312 2.41 17.85 9.72
CA ASP A 312 3.33 17.61 10.84
C ASP A 312 3.75 16.13 10.84
N PRO A 313 4.60 15.70 9.87
CA PRO A 313 4.86 14.28 9.62
C PRO A 313 5.30 13.54 10.90
N PRO A 314 4.73 12.37 11.19
CA PRO A 314 3.91 11.52 10.30
C PRO A 314 2.41 11.87 10.23
N LYS A 315 1.97 13.00 10.80
CA LYS A 315 0.58 13.44 10.86
C LYS A 315 0.26 14.40 9.72
N TYR A 316 -0.82 14.13 9.02
CA TYR A 316 -1.35 14.96 7.96
C TYR A 316 -2.81 15.22 8.27
N TYR A 317 -3.28 16.44 8.05
CA TYR A 317 -4.66 16.77 8.35
C TYR A 317 -5.37 17.26 7.12
N ILE A 318 -6.58 16.71 6.92
CA ILE A 318 -7.43 17.00 5.77
C ILE A 318 -8.77 17.57 6.23
N ASP A 319 -9.36 18.42 5.40
CA ASP A 319 -10.64 19.07 5.66
C ASP A 319 -11.46 19.20 4.36
N ASP A 320 -12.66 18.66 4.34
CA ASP A 320 -13.63 18.78 3.24
C ASP A 320 -14.62 19.95 3.43
N GLY A 321 -14.43 20.74 4.50
CA GLY A 321 -15.31 21.80 4.97
C GLY A 321 -16.22 21.38 6.13
N SER A 322 -16.26 20.10 6.49
CA SER A 322 -16.97 19.60 7.67
C SER A 322 -16.19 19.78 8.97
N GLY A 323 -14.87 19.82 8.90
CA GLY A 323 -13.98 19.79 10.05
C GLY A 323 -12.70 19.00 9.79
N LYS A 324 -11.68 19.27 10.59
CA LYS A 324 -10.33 18.73 10.43
C LYS A 324 -10.26 17.28 10.92
N GLY A 325 -9.82 16.37 10.05
CA GLY A 325 -9.53 14.97 10.38
C GLY A 325 -8.04 14.66 10.27
N MET A 326 -7.51 13.79 11.15
CA MET A 326 -6.09 13.41 11.15
C MET A 326 -5.87 12.08 10.41
N VAL A 327 -4.96 12.11 9.44
CA VAL A 327 -4.40 10.95 8.74
C VAL A 327 -3.00 10.70 9.30
N TYR A 328 -2.77 9.51 9.86
CA TYR A 328 -1.48 9.15 10.46
C TYR A 328 -0.79 8.10 9.61
N ILE A 329 0.39 8.42 9.07
CA ILE A 329 1.17 7.51 8.22
C ILE A 329 2.10 6.65 9.07
N ARG A 330 1.87 5.35 9.09
CA ARG A 330 2.72 4.38 9.79
C ARG A 330 3.91 3.98 8.91
N GLU A 331 5.10 3.86 9.53
CA GLU A 331 6.38 3.60 8.83
C GLU A 331 6.36 2.34 7.95
N ASN A 332 5.67 1.28 8.37
CA ASN A 332 5.65 -0.02 7.67
C ASN A 332 4.64 -0.09 6.50
N THR A 333 3.92 0.99 6.20
CA THR A 333 2.92 1.01 5.12
C THR A 333 3.53 1.23 3.74
N GLY A 334 4.77 1.74 3.68
CA GLY A 334 5.41 2.12 2.42
C GLY A 334 4.87 3.40 1.78
N ILE A 335 3.96 4.12 2.46
CA ILE A 335 3.39 5.38 1.99
C ILE A 335 4.41 6.50 2.15
N ASP A 336 4.76 7.18 1.06
CA ASP A 336 5.62 8.36 1.05
C ASP A 336 4.81 9.62 0.72
N LEU A 337 4.68 10.52 1.69
CA LEU A 337 4.03 11.84 1.55
C LEU A 337 5.03 13.00 1.70
N SER A 338 6.33 12.75 1.51
CA SER A 338 7.38 13.77 1.65
C SER A 338 7.21 14.99 0.74
N GLY A 339 6.48 14.85 -0.38
CA GLY A 339 6.15 15.97 -1.26
C GLY A 339 4.72 16.52 -1.11
N ALA A 340 3.93 16.05 -0.14
CA ALA A 340 2.61 16.62 0.14
C ALA A 340 2.72 18.10 0.57
N LYS A 341 1.72 18.90 0.18
CA LYS A 341 1.64 20.34 0.45
C LYS A 341 0.27 20.71 0.97
N ILE A 342 0.23 21.74 1.83
CA ILE A 342 -1.03 22.38 2.22
C ILE A 342 -1.72 22.91 0.96
N GLY A 343 -3.01 22.64 0.83
CA GLY A 343 -3.82 23.01 -0.34
C GLY A 343 -4.10 21.86 -1.32
N LEU A 344 -3.43 20.72 -1.20
CA LEU A 344 -3.71 19.55 -2.04
C LEU A 344 -4.98 18.85 -1.56
N THR A 345 -5.84 18.38 -2.47
CA THR A 345 -6.87 17.42 -2.06
C THR A 345 -6.21 16.05 -1.89
N ALA A 346 -6.43 15.43 -0.74
CA ALA A 346 -6.03 14.07 -0.46
C ALA A 346 -7.28 13.22 -0.24
N THR A 347 -7.32 12.11 -0.95
CA THR A 347 -8.32 11.06 -0.87
C THR A 347 -7.69 9.89 -0.16
N VAL A 348 -8.27 9.47 0.96
CA VAL A 348 -7.67 8.52 1.88
C VAL A 348 -8.66 7.42 2.21
N THR A 349 -8.25 6.18 1.93
CA THR A 349 -8.88 4.95 2.43
C THR A 349 -8.06 4.44 3.61
N GLY A 350 -8.70 3.88 4.64
CA GLY A 350 -7.96 3.35 5.77
C GLY A 350 -8.88 2.84 6.86
N VAL A 351 -8.30 2.36 7.97
CA VAL A 351 -9.09 2.04 9.16
C VAL A 351 -9.02 3.16 10.17
N LEU A 352 -10.14 3.46 10.82
CA LEU A 352 -10.15 4.38 11.95
C LEU A 352 -9.60 3.69 13.19
N GLY A 353 -8.69 4.35 13.89
CA GLY A 353 -8.16 3.92 15.16
C GLY A 353 -8.03 5.09 16.12
N GLN A 354 -7.65 4.77 17.34
CA GLN A 354 -7.39 5.76 18.38
C GLN A 354 -6.02 5.52 19.00
N TYR A 355 -5.35 6.59 19.38
CA TYR A 355 -4.14 6.53 20.19
C TYR A 355 -4.19 7.61 21.27
N GLU A 356 -4.32 7.18 22.51
CA GLU A 356 -4.57 8.05 23.66
C GLU A 356 -5.84 8.89 23.42
N TRP A 357 -5.71 10.18 23.12
CA TRP A 357 -6.84 11.09 22.92
C TRP A 357 -7.03 11.50 21.46
N GLN A 358 -6.21 10.97 20.55
CA GLN A 358 -6.21 11.33 19.13
C GLN A 358 -6.92 10.25 18.32
N HIS A 359 -7.84 10.67 17.46
CA HIS A 359 -8.50 9.81 16.50
C HIS A 359 -7.76 9.90 15.18
N GLU A 360 -7.50 8.76 14.57
CA GLU A 360 -6.54 8.64 13.49
C GLU A 360 -7.12 7.78 12.37
N LEU A 361 -7.05 8.28 11.13
CA LEU A 361 -7.24 7.46 9.94
C LEU A 361 -5.90 6.83 9.54
N TRP A 362 -5.83 5.50 9.54
CA TRP A 362 -4.65 4.72 9.18
C TRP A 362 -4.78 4.10 7.79
N PRO A 363 -4.20 4.72 6.74
CA PRO A 363 -4.08 4.08 5.44
C PRO A 363 -3.12 2.89 5.50
N ARG A 364 -3.39 1.85 4.71
CA ARG A 364 -2.78 0.53 4.86
C ARG A 364 -1.58 0.31 3.92
N TRP A 365 -1.60 0.91 2.73
CA TRP A 365 -0.56 0.79 1.70
C TRP A 365 -0.60 2.00 0.73
N PRO A 366 0.36 2.17 -0.20
CA PRO A 366 0.42 3.36 -1.07
C PRO A 366 -0.89 3.71 -1.78
N ASP A 367 -1.58 2.71 -2.34
CA ASP A 367 -2.83 2.92 -3.08
C ASP A 367 -4.01 3.41 -2.23
N ASP A 368 -3.89 3.37 -0.89
CA ASP A 368 -4.91 3.93 0.01
C ASP A 368 -4.84 5.47 0.10
N VAL A 369 -3.80 6.11 -0.46
CA VAL A 369 -3.65 7.57 -0.45
C VAL A 369 -3.45 8.08 -1.87
N GLU A 370 -4.44 8.81 -2.37
CA GLU A 370 -4.35 9.56 -3.62
C GLU A 370 -4.31 11.04 -3.29
N THR A 371 -3.32 11.78 -3.80
CA THR A 371 -3.26 13.24 -3.64
C THR A 371 -3.33 13.90 -5.00
N THR A 372 -3.95 15.08 -5.09
CA THR A 372 -4.17 15.72 -6.38
C THR A 372 -2.90 16.15 -7.10
N ASP A 373 -1.74 16.27 -6.46
CA ASP A 373 -0.41 16.26 -7.13
C ASP A 373 0.74 16.52 -6.15
N ILE A 374 1.85 15.78 -6.27
CA ILE A 374 3.04 15.94 -5.43
C ILE A 374 4.14 16.79 -6.12
N GLU A 375 4.19 16.79 -7.45
CA GLU A 375 5.28 17.40 -8.21
C GLU A 375 4.84 18.72 -8.88
N PRO A 376 5.61 19.82 -8.79
CA PRO A 376 5.38 20.99 -9.63
C PRO A 376 5.85 20.70 -11.07
N PRO A 377 5.48 21.54 -12.07
CA PRO A 377 5.91 21.31 -13.44
C PRO A 377 7.43 21.19 -13.59
N TYR A 378 7.88 20.15 -14.27
CA TYR A 378 9.27 19.94 -14.67
C TYR A 378 9.37 19.49 -16.13
N VAL A 379 10.58 19.66 -16.68
CA VAL A 379 10.89 19.26 -18.05
C VAL A 379 11.14 17.76 -18.09
N VAL A 380 10.36 17.03 -18.88
CA VAL A 380 10.57 15.60 -19.09
C VAL A 380 11.56 15.39 -20.23
N TRP A 381 11.39 16.12 -21.33
CA TRP A 381 12.34 16.12 -22.44
C TRP A 381 12.22 17.38 -23.28
N VAL A 382 13.14 17.51 -24.24
CA VAL A 382 13.22 18.64 -25.16
C VAL A 382 13.52 18.15 -26.56
N THR A 383 12.84 18.71 -27.56
CA THR A 383 13.03 18.40 -28.98
C THR A 383 13.53 19.64 -29.71
N LEU A 384 14.58 19.47 -30.52
CA LEU A 384 15.08 20.53 -31.40
C LEU A 384 14.50 20.34 -32.81
N HIS A 385 13.79 21.35 -33.30
CA HIS A 385 13.27 21.41 -34.67
C HIS A 385 14.11 22.36 -35.52
N GLY A 386 14.78 21.82 -36.54
CA GLY A 386 15.68 22.60 -37.37
C GLY A 386 16.84 23.17 -36.55
N THR A 387 17.09 24.47 -36.67
CA THR A 387 18.21 25.14 -35.97
C THR A 387 17.75 26.16 -34.92
N ASN A 388 16.49 26.57 -34.90
CA ASN A 388 16.05 27.74 -34.13
C ASN A 388 14.76 27.51 -33.33
N THR A 389 14.24 26.28 -33.31
CA THR A 389 12.99 25.97 -32.63
C THR A 389 13.23 24.84 -31.64
N VAL A 390 12.84 25.06 -30.38
CA VAL A 390 13.04 24.14 -29.26
C VAL A 390 11.69 23.90 -28.59
N ASP A 391 11.20 22.67 -28.60
CA ASP A 391 10.00 22.29 -27.89
C ASP A 391 10.37 21.68 -26.54
N VAL A 392 9.84 22.25 -25.46
CA VAL A 392 10.04 21.76 -24.09
C VAL A 392 8.79 21.02 -23.65
N TYR A 393 8.91 19.73 -23.38
CA TYR A 393 7.81 18.90 -22.91
C TYR A 393 7.80 18.81 -21.38
N LEU A 394 6.62 18.98 -20.80
CA LEU A 394 6.39 19.04 -19.35
C LEU A 394 5.60 17.81 -18.87
N ASN A 395 5.82 17.44 -17.61
CA ASN A 395 5.16 16.31 -16.94
C ASN A 395 3.65 16.53 -16.78
N GLU A 396 3.18 17.77 -16.92
CA GLU A 396 1.79 18.18 -16.73
C GLU A 396 1.44 19.46 -17.48
N SER A 397 0.14 19.79 -17.52
CA SER A 397 -0.37 20.99 -18.16
C SER A 397 -0.07 22.24 -17.32
N ILE A 398 0.37 23.32 -17.97
CA ILE A 398 0.73 24.56 -17.31
C ILE A 398 -0.19 25.73 -17.65
N ILE A 399 -0.22 26.73 -16.76
CA ILE A 399 -0.84 28.03 -17.04
C ILE A 399 0.02 28.74 -18.07
N ALA A 400 -0.50 28.92 -19.29
CA ALA A 400 0.25 29.52 -20.39
C ALA A 400 0.84 30.91 -20.07
N THR A 401 0.14 31.73 -19.27
CA THR A 401 0.63 33.06 -18.86
C THR A 401 1.78 33.02 -17.85
N SER A 402 2.09 31.87 -17.27
CA SER A 402 3.29 31.67 -16.42
C SER A 402 4.58 31.50 -17.24
N VAL A 403 4.47 31.29 -18.56
CA VAL A 403 5.61 31.22 -19.48
C VAL A 403 6.02 32.62 -19.91
N VAL A 404 7.21 33.04 -19.47
CA VAL A 404 7.81 34.34 -19.78
C VAL A 404 9.18 34.07 -20.42
N PRO A 405 9.31 34.31 -21.75
CA PRO A 405 10.55 34.11 -22.49
C PRO A 405 11.77 34.77 -21.81
N ASN A 406 12.88 34.03 -21.72
CA ASN A 406 14.14 34.45 -21.10
C ASN A 406 14.05 34.73 -19.58
N ARG A 407 12.93 34.41 -18.93
CA ARG A 407 12.75 34.56 -17.48
C ARG A 407 12.39 33.26 -16.80
N THR A 408 11.31 32.60 -17.25
CA THR A 408 10.85 31.33 -16.68
C THR A 408 11.30 30.12 -17.49
N LEU A 409 11.50 30.30 -18.80
CA LEU A 409 12.27 29.40 -19.65
C LEU A 409 13.48 30.14 -20.23
N ILE A 410 14.63 29.48 -20.19
CA ILE A 410 15.91 30.02 -20.66
C ILE A 410 16.61 28.94 -21.47
N ILE A 411 17.12 29.30 -22.65
CA ILE A 411 18.06 28.47 -23.42
C ILE A 411 19.45 29.09 -23.29
N LYS A 412 20.44 28.32 -22.86
CA LYS A 412 21.80 28.82 -22.68
C LYS A 412 22.40 29.17 -24.04
N GLY A 413 22.86 30.41 -24.20
CA GLY A 413 23.55 30.88 -25.40
C GLY A 413 22.64 31.33 -26.55
N ALA A 414 21.31 31.32 -26.36
CA ALA A 414 20.35 31.83 -27.34
C ALA A 414 19.23 32.60 -26.66
N LYS A 415 18.76 33.67 -27.30
CA LYS A 415 17.64 34.47 -26.82
C LYS A 415 16.34 33.93 -27.42
N ILE A 416 15.35 33.72 -26.55
CA ILE A 416 14.01 33.29 -26.95
C ILE A 416 13.26 34.51 -27.49
N GLN A 417 12.89 34.46 -28.78
CA GLN A 417 12.08 35.44 -29.48
C GLN A 417 10.59 35.32 -29.12
N SER A 418 10.08 34.09 -29.08
CA SER A 418 8.69 33.76 -28.76
C SER A 418 8.59 32.42 -28.04
N ALA A 419 7.54 32.26 -27.23
CA ALA A 419 7.15 31.01 -26.62
C ALA A 419 5.65 30.79 -26.85
N GLU A 420 5.29 29.63 -27.38
CA GLU A 420 3.92 29.19 -27.62
C GLU A 420 3.63 27.95 -26.76
N VAL A 421 2.52 27.97 -26.03
CA VAL A 421 2.09 26.83 -25.21
C VAL A 421 1.02 26.06 -25.97
N SER A 422 1.15 24.74 -26.03
CA SER A 422 0.18 23.88 -26.71
C SER A 422 -1.21 23.97 -26.09
N PRO A 423 -2.27 23.64 -26.84
CA PRO A 423 -3.62 23.50 -26.29
C PRO A 423 -3.69 22.54 -25.10
N SER A 424 -2.91 21.45 -25.11
CA SER A 424 -2.75 20.53 -23.99
C SER A 424 -2.05 21.17 -22.77
N GLY A 425 -1.36 22.30 -22.95
CA GLY A 425 -0.58 22.94 -21.90
C GLY A 425 0.72 22.22 -21.54
N ARG A 426 1.07 21.12 -22.22
CA ARG A 426 2.23 20.27 -21.87
C ARG A 426 3.47 20.54 -22.70
N VAL A 427 3.33 21.22 -23.84
CA VAL A 427 4.45 21.56 -24.72
C VAL A 427 4.61 23.07 -24.77
N VAL A 428 5.83 23.54 -24.57
CA VAL A 428 6.20 24.93 -24.81
C VAL A 428 7.17 25.01 -25.97
N ARG A 429 6.71 25.48 -27.12
CA ARG A 429 7.54 25.75 -28.30
C ARG A 429 8.23 27.09 -28.17
N LEU A 430 9.55 27.07 -28.13
CA LEU A 430 10.42 28.24 -28.06
C LEU A 430 11.04 28.49 -29.43
N THR A 431 10.95 29.71 -29.94
CA THR A 431 11.70 30.14 -31.13
C THR A 431 12.83 31.05 -30.70
N THR A 432 14.06 30.74 -31.11
CA THR A 432 15.27 31.48 -30.76
C THR A 432 15.77 32.36 -31.90
N THR A 433 16.41 33.48 -31.55
CA THR A 433 17.06 34.36 -32.54
C THR A 433 18.34 33.75 -33.10
N GLU A 434 19.11 33.06 -32.26
CA GLU A 434 20.33 32.35 -32.62
C GLU A 434 20.04 30.89 -32.97
N SER A 435 20.90 30.30 -33.80
CA SER A 435 20.92 28.85 -34.03
C SER A 435 21.35 28.12 -32.76
N VAL A 436 20.67 27.02 -32.46
CA VAL A 436 20.90 26.14 -31.32
C VAL A 436 21.07 24.74 -31.86
N ASP A 437 22.23 24.12 -31.62
CA ASP A 437 22.50 22.74 -32.07
C ASP A 437 22.36 21.71 -30.94
N ALA A 438 22.79 22.07 -29.72
CA ALA A 438 22.62 21.32 -28.49
C ALA A 438 22.94 22.25 -27.32
N GLY A 439 22.46 21.95 -26.11
CA GLY A 439 22.76 22.81 -24.98
C GLY A 439 22.01 22.48 -23.70
N ALA A 440 22.00 23.45 -22.80
CA ALA A 440 21.29 23.38 -21.54
C ALA A 440 20.25 24.50 -21.50
N GLY A 441 19.12 24.24 -20.85
CA GLY A 441 18.13 25.24 -20.51
C GLY A 441 17.75 25.20 -19.04
N PHE A 442 16.97 26.18 -18.63
CA PHE A 442 16.43 26.27 -17.28
C PHE A 442 14.93 26.53 -17.32
N LEU A 443 14.18 25.78 -16.52
CA LEU A 443 12.79 26.02 -16.17
C LEU A 443 12.75 26.56 -14.74
N ARG A 444 12.01 27.64 -14.50
CA ARG A 444 11.72 28.15 -13.15
C ARG A 444 10.46 29.01 -13.17
N GLY A 445 9.67 29.00 -12.12
CA GLY A 445 8.54 29.93 -11.99
C GLY A 445 7.37 29.69 -12.94
N VAL A 446 7.43 28.64 -13.78
CA VAL A 446 6.29 28.12 -14.54
C VAL A 446 5.31 27.49 -13.56
N ARG A 447 4.01 27.64 -13.78
CA ARG A 447 2.96 27.14 -12.88
C ARG A 447 2.07 26.13 -13.57
N ASP A 448 1.70 25.09 -12.84
CA ASP A 448 0.64 24.18 -13.27
C ASP A 448 -0.73 24.86 -13.23
N LEU A 449 -1.76 24.15 -13.70
CA LEU A 449 -3.15 24.63 -13.63
C LEU A 449 -3.67 24.81 -12.19
N LYS A 450 -3.01 24.21 -11.20
CA LYS A 450 -3.34 24.29 -9.76
C LYS A 450 -2.60 25.42 -9.04
N GLY A 451 -1.68 26.11 -9.72
CA GLY A 451 -0.87 27.20 -9.20
C GLY A 451 0.47 26.79 -8.57
N ASN A 452 0.79 25.50 -8.49
CA ASN A 452 2.10 25.00 -8.04
C ASN A 452 3.20 25.49 -8.97
N MET A 453 4.30 25.95 -8.39
CA MET A 453 5.36 26.62 -9.13
C MET A 453 6.58 25.73 -9.27
N ALA A 454 7.06 25.57 -10.51
CA ALA A 454 8.32 24.95 -10.84
C ALA A 454 9.48 25.64 -10.10
N LEU A 455 10.23 24.87 -9.32
CA LEU A 455 11.54 25.30 -8.82
C LEU A 455 12.54 25.40 -9.99
N MET A 456 13.75 25.92 -9.72
CA MET A 456 14.77 26.01 -10.76
C MET A 456 15.25 24.60 -11.15
N PHE A 457 14.89 24.18 -12.35
CA PHE A 457 15.27 22.91 -12.94
C PHE A 457 16.15 23.16 -14.16
N ARG A 458 17.31 22.51 -14.22
CA ARG A 458 18.17 22.51 -15.41
C ARG A 458 17.80 21.30 -16.26
N PHE A 459 17.62 21.52 -17.56
CA PHE A 459 17.48 20.45 -18.54
C PHE A 459 18.58 20.55 -19.60
N ASP A 460 18.96 19.43 -20.18
CA ASP A 460 19.91 19.37 -21.29
C ASP A 460 19.20 18.80 -22.53
N PHE A 461 19.67 19.16 -23.72
CA PHE A 461 19.08 18.72 -24.97
C PHE A 461 20.13 18.62 -26.08
N ALA A 462 19.93 17.65 -26.98
CA ALA A 462 20.81 17.35 -28.09
C ALA A 462 20.02 17.23 -29.40
N ARG A 463 20.74 17.28 -30.52
CA ARG A 463 20.16 17.15 -31.86
C ARG A 463 19.74 15.73 -32.19
N GLU A 464 20.51 14.76 -31.71
CA GLU A 464 20.17 13.34 -31.82
C GLU A 464 19.30 12.95 -30.62
N ARG A 465 18.17 12.31 -30.92
CA ARG A 465 17.25 11.74 -29.94
C ARG A 465 16.90 10.32 -30.37
N ASN A 466 16.63 9.46 -29.40
CA ASN A 466 16.02 8.17 -29.71
C ASN A 466 14.64 8.42 -30.33
N PRO A 467 14.23 7.62 -31.34
CA PRO A 467 12.89 7.72 -31.90
C PRO A 467 11.82 7.57 -30.82
N ARG A 468 10.75 8.35 -30.95
CA ARG A 468 9.66 8.40 -29.97
C ARG A 468 8.36 7.91 -30.59
N ILE A 469 7.66 7.07 -29.84
CA ILE A 469 6.43 6.40 -30.25
C ILE A 469 5.33 6.77 -29.24
N LEU A 470 4.20 7.27 -29.74
CA LEU A 470 3.05 7.63 -28.92
C LEU A 470 1.93 6.62 -29.13
N PHE A 471 1.51 5.91 -28.08
CA PHE A 471 0.27 5.16 -28.08
C PHE A 471 -0.89 6.06 -27.65
N ASP A 472 -1.98 6.08 -28.39
CA ASP A 472 -3.19 6.76 -27.94
C ASP A 472 -3.86 5.97 -26.81
N ASP A 473 -4.23 6.65 -25.72
CA ASP A 473 -4.96 6.13 -24.54
C ASP A 473 -6.03 7.18 -24.11
N ALA A 474 -6.50 8.00 -25.05
CA ALA A 474 -7.42 9.11 -24.80
C ALA A 474 -8.76 8.98 -25.54
N HIS A 475 -8.91 8.00 -26.42
CA HIS A 475 -10.07 7.84 -27.28
C HIS A 475 -10.75 6.48 -27.06
N GLY A 476 -10.86 6.06 -25.81
CA GLY A 476 -11.64 4.88 -25.42
C GLY A 476 -10.89 3.54 -25.50
N GLN A 477 -9.56 3.53 -25.44
CA GLN A 477 -8.75 2.30 -25.40
C GLN A 477 -9.01 1.40 -24.19
N ARG A 478 -9.69 1.95 -23.17
CA ARG A 478 -10.12 1.26 -21.94
C ARG A 478 -11.63 1.04 -21.86
N ALA A 479 -12.35 1.21 -22.97
CA ALA A 479 -13.80 1.11 -22.99
C ALA A 479 -14.27 -0.35 -22.78
N GLY A 480 -15.23 -0.56 -21.89
CA GLY A 480 -15.84 -1.87 -21.65
C GLY A 480 -14.83 -2.90 -21.15
N ASN A 481 -14.48 -3.87 -22.00
CA ASN A 481 -13.45 -4.86 -21.74
C ASN A 481 -12.16 -4.65 -22.55
N ALA A 482 -12.01 -3.55 -23.29
CA ALA A 482 -10.72 -3.19 -23.88
C ALA A 482 -9.75 -2.71 -22.81
N ASP A 483 -8.47 -2.98 -23.01
CA ASP A 483 -7.36 -2.36 -22.30
C ASP A 483 -6.13 -2.29 -23.20
N TRP A 484 -6.30 -1.74 -24.42
CA TRP A 484 -5.26 -1.68 -25.46
C TRP A 484 -4.25 -0.57 -25.18
N THR A 485 -3.66 -0.63 -24.00
CA THR A 485 -2.81 0.41 -23.45
C THR A 485 -1.45 -0.17 -23.12
N ILE A 486 -0.44 0.68 -23.07
CA ILE A 486 0.94 0.27 -22.76
C ILE A 486 1.14 -0.18 -21.31
N GLU A 487 0.11 -0.06 -20.47
CA GLU A 487 0.04 -0.57 -19.09
C GLU A 487 -0.97 -1.73 -18.96
N GLY A 488 -1.61 -2.09 -20.06
CA GLY A 488 -2.63 -3.11 -20.19
C GLY A 488 -2.23 -4.18 -21.18
N GLY A 489 -3.16 -4.63 -22.01
CA GLY A 489 -2.93 -5.70 -22.99
C GLY A 489 -1.82 -5.39 -24.01
N TYR A 490 -1.35 -4.15 -24.16
CA TYR A 490 -0.26 -3.79 -25.09
C TYR A 490 1.06 -3.55 -24.35
N SER A 491 1.19 -4.00 -23.10
CA SER A 491 2.38 -3.76 -22.28
C SER A 491 3.62 -4.47 -22.84
N ASP A 492 3.50 -5.73 -23.28
CA ASP A 492 4.61 -6.45 -23.92
C ASP A 492 5.02 -5.80 -25.25
N PHE A 493 4.07 -5.24 -26.01
CA PHE A 493 4.39 -4.50 -27.24
C PHE A 493 5.20 -3.24 -26.93
N ALA A 494 4.76 -2.47 -25.93
CA ALA A 494 5.48 -1.29 -25.48
C ALA A 494 6.88 -1.64 -24.97
N ASP A 495 7.02 -2.73 -24.21
CA ASP A 495 8.30 -3.16 -23.65
C ASP A 495 9.27 -3.64 -24.74
N ALA A 496 8.80 -4.40 -25.72
CA ALA A 496 9.62 -4.81 -26.86
C ALA A 496 10.14 -3.61 -27.69
N LEU A 497 9.36 -2.53 -27.80
CA LEU A 497 9.80 -1.27 -28.42
C LEU A 497 10.84 -0.54 -27.55
N LYS A 498 10.67 -0.51 -26.23
CA LYS A 498 11.65 0.07 -25.29
C LYS A 498 12.98 -0.71 -25.32
N GLU A 499 12.94 -2.03 -25.44
CA GLU A 499 14.12 -2.89 -25.57
C GLU A 499 14.94 -2.59 -26.83
N LYS A 500 14.28 -2.12 -27.90
CA LYS A 500 14.95 -1.62 -29.12
C LYS A 500 15.57 -0.22 -28.95
N GLY A 501 15.41 0.41 -27.79
CA GLY A 501 15.94 1.72 -27.46
C GLY A 501 15.03 2.89 -27.83
N TYR A 502 13.78 2.62 -28.24
CA TYR A 502 12.80 3.67 -28.50
C TYR A 502 12.21 4.22 -27.20
N VAL A 503 11.77 5.48 -27.24
CA VAL A 503 10.98 6.04 -26.14
C VAL A 503 9.50 5.84 -26.45
N VAL A 504 8.79 5.16 -25.54
CA VAL A 504 7.37 4.83 -25.72
C VAL A 504 6.56 5.56 -24.65
N ASP A 505 5.64 6.41 -25.09
CA ASP A 505 4.72 7.14 -24.23
C ASP A 505 3.26 6.83 -24.57
N ARG A 506 2.35 7.27 -23.70
CA ARG A 506 0.91 7.28 -23.98
C ARG A 506 0.33 8.69 -24.01
N ASN A 507 -0.67 8.89 -24.86
CA ASN A 507 -1.51 10.07 -24.87
C ASN A 507 -2.75 9.83 -24.00
N VAL A 508 -2.83 10.47 -22.84
CA VAL A 508 -4.02 10.48 -21.98
C VAL A 508 -4.80 11.80 -22.08
N MET A 509 -4.43 12.66 -23.03
CA MET A 509 -5.03 13.98 -23.19
C MET A 509 -6.22 13.92 -24.15
N PRO A 510 -7.33 14.60 -23.85
CA PRO A 510 -8.58 14.51 -24.62
C PRO A 510 -8.51 15.22 -25.99
N PHE A 511 -7.32 15.61 -26.44
CA PHE A 511 -7.12 16.29 -27.71
C PHE A 511 -5.70 16.07 -28.25
N ILE A 512 -5.58 15.56 -29.48
CA ILE A 512 -4.32 15.42 -30.22
C ILE A 512 -3.98 16.72 -30.94
N ASP A 513 -3.03 17.48 -30.39
CA ASP A 513 -2.59 18.77 -30.94
C ASP A 513 -1.26 18.69 -31.73
N PRO A 514 -0.97 19.65 -32.63
CA PRO A 514 0.23 19.59 -33.48
C PRO A 514 1.57 19.70 -32.73
N LEU A 515 1.61 20.39 -31.59
CA LEU A 515 2.83 20.51 -30.80
C LEU A 515 3.14 19.20 -30.07
N LEU A 516 2.10 18.47 -29.62
CA LEU A 516 2.22 17.10 -29.14
C LEU A 516 2.77 16.20 -30.24
N LEU A 517 2.12 16.14 -31.41
CA LEU A 517 2.53 15.28 -32.51
C LEU A 517 3.97 15.56 -32.99
N ALA A 518 4.42 16.81 -32.95
CA ALA A 518 5.79 17.17 -33.29
C ALA A 518 6.84 16.49 -32.37
N GLN A 519 6.47 16.02 -31.19
CA GLN A 519 7.38 15.31 -30.29
C GLN A 519 7.58 13.84 -30.68
N TYR A 520 6.83 13.30 -31.63
CA TYR A 520 6.82 11.87 -31.92
C TYR A 520 7.20 11.60 -33.37
N ASP A 521 7.80 10.44 -33.60
CA ASP A 521 8.13 9.95 -34.94
C ASP A 521 7.03 9.01 -35.43
N VAL A 522 6.42 8.24 -34.52
CA VAL A 522 5.30 7.34 -34.79
C VAL A 522 4.16 7.56 -33.78
N VAL A 523 2.91 7.52 -34.28
CA VAL A 523 1.69 7.47 -33.47
C VAL A 523 0.98 6.14 -33.72
N ILE A 524 0.65 5.42 -32.67
CA ILE A 524 -0.08 4.15 -32.70
C ILE A 524 -1.45 4.40 -32.06
N ILE A 525 -2.52 4.10 -32.80
CA ILE A 525 -3.89 4.28 -32.33
C ILE A 525 -4.54 2.90 -32.29
N PRO A 526 -4.55 2.26 -31.10
CA PRO A 526 -5.23 1.00 -30.92
C PRO A 526 -6.72 1.21 -30.64
N GLU A 527 -7.54 0.49 -31.40
CA GLU A 527 -8.99 0.35 -31.32
C GLU A 527 -9.73 1.47 -30.54
N PRO A 528 -9.79 2.70 -31.09
CA PRO A 528 -10.49 3.79 -30.44
C PRO A 528 -12.00 3.49 -30.38
N ASN A 529 -12.63 3.87 -29.27
CA ASN A 529 -14.06 3.76 -29.00
C ASN A 529 -14.72 5.15 -28.79
N GLU A 530 -13.97 6.24 -28.99
CA GLU A 530 -14.48 7.60 -29.02
C GLU A 530 -14.04 8.32 -30.30
N PRO A 531 -14.93 9.09 -30.96
CA PRO A 531 -14.62 9.74 -32.22
C PRO A 531 -13.66 10.93 -32.05
N PHE A 532 -12.69 11.05 -32.95
CA PHE A 532 -11.81 12.21 -33.06
C PHE A 532 -12.56 13.46 -33.53
N ARG A 533 -12.14 14.63 -33.05
CA ARG A 533 -12.58 15.91 -33.59
C ARG A 533 -12.00 16.13 -34.98
N LYS A 534 -12.65 17.00 -35.77
CA LYS A 534 -12.17 17.36 -37.12
C LYS A 534 -10.75 17.92 -37.11
N GLU A 535 -10.44 18.71 -36.09
CA GLU A 535 -9.13 19.30 -35.89
C GLU A 535 -8.06 18.23 -35.61
N GLU A 536 -8.38 17.18 -34.83
CA GLU A 536 -7.46 16.08 -34.52
C GLU A 536 -7.18 15.24 -35.76
N ILE A 537 -8.22 14.91 -36.52
CA ILE A 537 -8.09 14.23 -37.81
C ILE A 537 -7.15 15.00 -38.72
N LYS A 538 -7.37 16.33 -38.84
CA LYS A 538 -6.48 17.19 -39.62
C LYS A 538 -5.04 17.14 -39.09
N ASN A 539 -4.84 17.20 -37.78
CA ASN A 539 -3.51 17.18 -37.17
C ASN A 539 -2.78 15.84 -37.43
N LEU A 540 -3.47 14.71 -37.30
CA LEU A 540 -2.94 13.38 -37.60
C LEU A 540 -2.55 13.26 -39.08
N LEU A 541 -3.43 13.68 -40.00
CA LEU A 541 -3.14 13.65 -41.43
C LEU A 541 -1.98 14.58 -41.81
N ASP A 542 -1.91 15.78 -41.23
CA ASP A 542 -0.80 16.71 -41.47
C ASP A 542 0.52 16.21 -40.88
N PHE A 543 0.48 15.50 -39.74
CA PHE A 543 1.62 14.83 -39.14
C PHE A 543 2.19 13.78 -40.10
N VAL A 544 1.36 12.87 -40.62
CA VAL A 544 1.79 11.87 -41.60
C VAL A 544 2.27 12.56 -42.89
N ARG A 545 1.51 13.51 -43.43
CA ARG A 545 1.87 14.25 -44.65
C ARG A 545 3.24 14.93 -44.54
N SER A 546 3.63 15.35 -43.33
CA SER A 546 4.88 16.04 -43.05
C SER A 546 6.07 15.12 -42.77
N GLY A 547 5.86 13.80 -42.64
CA GLY A 547 6.93 12.82 -42.44
C GLY A 547 6.74 11.86 -41.27
N GLY A 548 5.68 12.02 -40.46
CA GLY A 548 5.38 11.12 -39.36
C GLY A 548 4.86 9.75 -39.80
N GLY A 549 5.00 8.75 -38.93
CA GLY A 549 4.42 7.42 -39.11
C GLY A 549 3.12 7.25 -38.31
N ILE A 550 2.09 6.63 -38.88
CA ILE A 550 0.87 6.28 -38.14
C ILE A 550 0.55 4.78 -38.25
N PHE A 551 0.26 4.14 -37.11
CA PHE A 551 -0.20 2.75 -37.06
C PHE A 551 -1.64 2.73 -36.55
N LEU A 552 -2.57 2.34 -37.42
CA LEU A 552 -4.00 2.27 -37.14
C LEU A 552 -4.41 0.82 -36.91
N ILE A 553 -4.83 0.49 -35.69
CA ILE A 553 -5.16 -0.87 -35.30
C ILE A 553 -6.65 -0.90 -34.97
N ALA A 554 -7.45 -1.51 -35.84
CA ALA A 554 -8.90 -1.59 -35.70
C ALA A 554 -9.34 -2.91 -35.04
N ASP A 555 -10.61 -3.27 -35.19
CA ASP A 555 -11.23 -4.53 -34.78
C ASP A 555 -12.38 -4.82 -35.79
N HIS A 556 -13.28 -5.77 -35.54
CA HIS A 556 -14.53 -5.93 -36.26
C HIS A 556 -15.50 -4.75 -36.11
N GLY A 557 -16.44 -4.64 -37.06
CA GLY A 557 -17.55 -3.71 -36.95
C GLY A 557 -18.51 -4.13 -35.81
N GLY A 558 -19.02 -3.17 -35.04
CA GLY A 558 -19.86 -3.45 -33.90
C GLY A 558 -19.12 -3.65 -32.58
N ALA A 559 -17.79 -3.53 -32.57
CA ALA A 559 -16.94 -3.44 -31.37
C ALA A 559 -17.11 -2.10 -30.62
N ASP A 560 -18.35 -1.67 -30.40
CA ASP A 560 -18.70 -0.49 -29.60
C ASP A 560 -18.74 -0.89 -28.12
N ARG A 561 -17.64 -0.66 -27.41
CA ARG A 561 -17.44 -1.15 -26.04
C ARG A 561 -18.00 -0.24 -24.96
N ASN A 562 -18.36 1.01 -25.30
CA ASN A 562 -18.97 1.97 -24.37
C ASN A 562 -20.45 2.29 -24.71
N GLY A 563 -20.99 1.71 -25.79
CA GLY A 563 -22.38 1.86 -26.20
C GLY A 563 -22.72 3.23 -26.77
N ASN A 564 -21.73 4.00 -27.23
CA ASN A 564 -21.93 5.35 -27.74
C ASN A 564 -22.27 5.40 -29.25
N GLY A 565 -22.33 4.24 -29.90
CA GLY A 565 -22.58 4.05 -31.33
C GLY A 565 -21.32 4.01 -32.20
N TRP A 566 -20.15 4.27 -31.64
CA TRP A 566 -18.86 4.31 -32.33
C TRP A 566 -18.00 3.10 -31.99
N ASP A 567 -17.40 2.54 -33.03
CA ASP A 567 -16.38 1.49 -32.97
C ASP A 567 -15.17 1.95 -33.81
N ALA A 568 -14.03 1.29 -33.64
CA ALA A 568 -12.78 1.67 -34.31
C ALA A 568 -12.92 1.73 -35.84
N VAL A 569 -13.68 0.80 -36.44
CA VAL A 569 -13.96 0.76 -37.88
C VAL A 569 -14.67 2.03 -38.33
N LYS A 570 -15.77 2.41 -37.66
CA LYS A 570 -16.51 3.65 -37.97
C LYS A 570 -15.63 4.88 -37.75
N ILE A 571 -14.87 4.92 -36.66
CA ILE A 571 -14.01 6.05 -36.31
C ILE A 571 -12.93 6.25 -37.37
N PHE A 572 -12.16 5.21 -37.70
CA PHE A 572 -11.11 5.32 -38.72
C PHE A 572 -11.67 5.65 -40.10
N ASN A 573 -12.79 5.03 -40.50
CA ASN A 573 -13.43 5.30 -41.79
C ASN A 573 -13.94 6.74 -41.93
N THR A 574 -13.90 7.58 -40.88
CA THR A 574 -14.11 9.03 -41.03
C THR A 574 -12.97 9.75 -41.76
N PHE A 575 -11.77 9.16 -41.83
CA PHE A 575 -10.60 9.81 -42.44
C PHE A 575 -9.64 8.90 -43.23
N VAL A 576 -9.63 7.58 -43.04
CA VAL A 576 -8.66 6.70 -43.73
C VAL A 576 -8.86 6.59 -45.25
N GLU A 577 -10.03 6.98 -45.77
CA GLU A 577 -10.22 7.08 -47.23
C GLU A 577 -9.28 8.12 -47.85
N GLU A 578 -8.86 9.16 -47.10
CA GLU A 578 -7.80 10.09 -47.54
C GLU A 578 -6.43 9.43 -47.65
N LEU A 579 -6.20 8.36 -46.88
CA LEU A 579 -5.00 7.51 -46.97
C LEU A 579 -5.15 6.44 -48.06
N GLY A 580 -6.32 6.32 -48.70
CA GLY A 580 -6.57 5.48 -49.85
C GLY A 580 -7.05 4.06 -49.54
N PHE A 581 -7.58 3.79 -48.35
CA PHE A 581 -8.17 2.49 -47.98
C PHE A 581 -9.39 2.67 -47.07
N ARG A 582 -10.13 1.58 -46.82
CA ARG A 582 -11.27 1.55 -45.90
C ARG A 582 -11.33 0.22 -45.15
N PHE A 583 -11.70 0.24 -43.87
CA PHE A 583 -12.02 -0.97 -43.11
C PHE A 583 -13.42 -1.48 -43.48
N ASP A 584 -13.57 -2.79 -43.67
CA ASP A 584 -14.84 -3.40 -44.13
C ASP A 584 -15.86 -3.60 -43.00
N GLY A 585 -15.40 -3.83 -41.77
CA GLY A 585 -16.23 -4.06 -40.58
C GLY A 585 -16.82 -5.46 -40.48
N ASN A 586 -16.36 -6.43 -41.28
CA ASN A 586 -16.69 -7.84 -41.09
C ASN A 586 -16.01 -8.40 -39.83
N ASP A 587 -16.52 -9.53 -39.36
CA ASP A 587 -16.05 -10.24 -38.17
C ASP A 587 -15.48 -11.60 -38.60
N LEU A 588 -14.16 -11.75 -38.45
CA LEU A 588 -13.40 -12.93 -38.85
C LEU A 588 -12.60 -13.51 -37.69
N VAL A 589 -12.60 -14.84 -37.60
CA VAL A 589 -11.69 -15.58 -36.72
C VAL A 589 -10.95 -16.60 -37.57
N VAL A 590 -9.66 -16.36 -37.81
CA VAL A 590 -8.79 -17.22 -38.62
C VAL A 590 -7.41 -17.25 -38.00
N ALA A 591 -7.01 -18.40 -37.45
CA ALA A 591 -5.71 -18.57 -36.81
C ALA A 591 -5.19 -20.01 -37.08
N PRO A 592 -4.06 -20.19 -37.78
CA PRO A 592 -3.22 -19.17 -38.40
C PRO A 592 -3.72 -18.69 -39.76
N VAL A 593 -3.46 -17.42 -40.08
CA VAL A 593 -3.39 -16.89 -41.45
C VAL A 593 -1.98 -17.09 -41.99
N LYS A 594 -1.87 -17.70 -43.17
CA LYS A 594 -0.58 -17.99 -43.85
C LYS A 594 -0.41 -17.28 -45.19
N GLU A 595 -1.39 -16.47 -45.59
CA GLU A 595 -1.31 -15.64 -46.80
C GLU A 595 -0.48 -14.37 -46.51
N ILE A 596 0.81 -14.60 -46.22
CA ILE A 596 1.79 -13.56 -45.92
C ILE A 596 2.46 -13.12 -47.24
N LEU A 597 2.34 -11.84 -47.59
CA LEU A 597 2.88 -11.28 -48.83
C LEU A 597 4.25 -10.63 -48.58
N PRO A 598 5.28 -10.91 -49.41
CA PRO A 598 6.62 -10.33 -49.21
C PRO A 598 6.59 -8.80 -49.12
N SER A 599 6.99 -8.26 -47.97
CA SER A 599 7.04 -6.84 -47.67
C SER A 599 8.02 -6.55 -46.52
N PRO A 600 8.39 -5.27 -46.28
CA PRO A 600 9.15 -4.90 -45.08
C PRO A 600 8.45 -5.29 -43.77
N LEU A 601 7.11 -5.30 -43.76
CA LEU A 601 6.31 -5.65 -42.57
C LEU A 601 6.40 -7.16 -42.24
N THR A 602 6.67 -8.00 -43.23
CA THR A 602 6.57 -9.46 -43.10
C THR A 602 7.94 -10.15 -43.06
N GLU A 603 9.03 -9.41 -42.82
CA GLU A 603 10.35 -10.02 -42.70
C GLU A 603 10.42 -10.92 -41.46
N GLY A 604 10.56 -12.24 -41.72
CA GLY A 604 10.55 -13.26 -40.68
C GLY A 604 9.16 -13.58 -40.12
N VAL A 605 8.08 -13.23 -40.83
CA VAL A 605 6.69 -13.56 -40.48
C VAL A 605 6.22 -14.71 -41.37
N GLU A 606 5.87 -15.86 -40.77
CA GLU A 606 5.34 -17.03 -41.47
C GLU A 606 3.82 -17.20 -41.27
N ALA A 607 3.31 -16.78 -40.11
CA ALA A 607 1.89 -16.80 -39.81
C ALA A 607 1.49 -15.71 -38.81
N VAL A 608 0.23 -15.28 -38.88
CA VAL A 608 -0.40 -14.35 -37.92
C VAL A 608 -1.79 -14.83 -37.54
N GLY A 609 -2.37 -14.28 -36.47
CA GLY A 609 -3.74 -14.57 -36.06
C GLY A 609 -4.76 -13.50 -36.44
N ILE A 610 -6.02 -13.90 -36.50
CA ILE A 610 -7.20 -13.03 -36.53
C ILE A 610 -8.21 -13.54 -35.51
N TRP A 611 -8.64 -12.69 -34.59
CA TRP A 611 -9.63 -12.94 -33.56
C TRP A 611 -10.65 -11.81 -33.49
N ASN A 612 -11.75 -12.00 -34.21
CA ASN A 612 -12.79 -11.01 -34.45
C ASN A 612 -12.29 -9.79 -35.23
N GLY A 613 -11.35 -9.97 -36.16
CA GLY A 613 -10.84 -8.89 -36.98
C GLY A 613 -11.68 -8.59 -38.23
N SER A 614 -11.38 -7.45 -38.87
CA SER A 614 -11.97 -6.98 -40.12
C SER A 614 -10.98 -7.05 -41.29
N THR A 615 -11.48 -7.24 -42.51
CA THR A 615 -10.68 -7.02 -43.72
C THR A 615 -10.62 -5.53 -44.08
N ILE A 616 -9.73 -5.20 -45.00
CA ILE A 616 -9.48 -3.85 -45.50
C ILE A 616 -9.67 -3.85 -47.02
N THR A 617 -10.38 -2.85 -47.53
CA THR A 617 -10.52 -2.59 -48.97
C THR A 617 -9.58 -1.45 -49.39
N PRO A 618 -8.55 -1.71 -50.22
CA PRO A 618 -7.81 -0.67 -50.91
C PRO A 618 -8.71 0.13 -51.85
N LEU A 619 -8.62 1.46 -51.79
CA LEU A 619 -9.33 2.39 -52.67
C LEU A 619 -8.42 3.01 -53.73
N SER A 620 -7.12 2.77 -53.66
CA SER A 620 -6.12 3.22 -54.62
C SER A 620 -5.07 2.15 -54.92
N GLU A 621 -4.45 2.23 -56.09
CA GLU A 621 -3.38 1.30 -56.51
C GLU A 621 -2.07 1.48 -55.72
N ASN A 622 -1.94 2.56 -54.95
CA ASN A 622 -0.75 2.88 -54.17
C ASN A 622 -0.73 2.17 -52.80
N ILE A 623 -1.79 1.44 -52.46
CA ILE A 623 -1.87 0.67 -51.21
C ILE A 623 -1.18 -0.67 -51.41
N SER A 624 -0.22 -0.96 -50.55
CA SER A 624 0.43 -2.26 -50.48
C SER A 624 -0.26 -3.14 -49.45
N VAL A 625 -0.34 -4.45 -49.75
CA VAL A 625 -0.93 -5.45 -48.86
C VAL A 625 0.21 -6.30 -48.29
N ALA A 626 0.27 -6.43 -46.97
CA ALA A 626 1.25 -7.26 -46.27
C ALA A 626 0.68 -8.63 -45.90
N VAL A 627 -0.59 -8.68 -45.49
CA VAL A 627 -1.28 -9.93 -45.14
C VAL A 627 -2.66 -9.93 -45.78
N SER A 628 -3.04 -11.07 -46.34
CA SER A 628 -4.39 -11.35 -46.85
C SER A 628 -5.03 -12.50 -46.08
N VAL A 629 -6.35 -12.62 -46.15
CA VAL A 629 -7.12 -13.76 -45.67
C VAL A 629 -8.20 -14.09 -46.69
N GLU A 630 -8.16 -15.30 -47.25
CA GLU A 630 -9.07 -15.72 -48.31
C GLU A 630 -9.03 -14.78 -49.53
N GLY A 631 -7.84 -14.28 -49.87
CA GLY A 631 -7.64 -13.31 -50.96
C GLY A 631 -8.12 -11.89 -50.67
N ARG A 632 -8.54 -11.57 -49.44
CA ARG A 632 -8.94 -10.21 -49.02
C ARG A 632 -7.85 -9.58 -48.15
N PRO A 633 -7.47 -8.30 -48.35
CA PRO A 633 -6.45 -7.66 -47.54
C PRO A 633 -6.85 -7.57 -46.06
N TYR A 634 -5.89 -7.80 -45.18
CA TYR A 634 -6.04 -7.74 -43.72
C TYR A 634 -5.08 -6.73 -43.08
N VAL A 635 -3.84 -6.70 -43.56
CA VAL A 635 -2.84 -5.68 -43.21
C VAL A 635 -2.45 -4.92 -44.46
N VAL A 636 -2.58 -3.60 -44.42
CA VAL A 636 -2.17 -2.71 -45.51
C VAL A 636 -1.18 -1.66 -45.03
N TYR A 637 -0.36 -1.16 -45.94
CA TYR A 637 0.60 -0.11 -45.65
C TYR A 637 0.85 0.76 -46.89
N GLY A 638 1.34 1.98 -46.67
CA GLY A 638 1.60 2.92 -47.75
C GLY A 638 2.16 4.26 -47.29
N GLU A 639 2.42 5.14 -48.24
CA GLU A 639 2.94 6.48 -48.00
C GLU A 639 1.84 7.53 -48.18
N TYR A 640 1.90 8.59 -47.36
CA TYR A 640 1.02 9.74 -47.50
C TYR A 640 1.84 11.02 -47.30
N GLY A 641 1.99 11.81 -48.36
CA GLY A 641 2.93 12.94 -48.36
C GLY A 641 4.37 12.45 -48.21
N LYS A 642 5.04 12.86 -47.14
CA LYS A 642 6.42 12.42 -46.81
C LYS A 642 6.48 11.29 -45.77
N GLY A 643 5.36 10.98 -45.14
CA GLY A 643 5.28 9.99 -44.07
C GLY A 643 4.64 8.69 -44.52
N LYS A 644 4.38 7.82 -43.55
CA LYS A 644 4.00 6.43 -43.77
C LYS A 644 2.81 6.05 -42.89
N PHE A 645 2.03 5.07 -43.31
CA PHE A 645 0.97 4.48 -42.52
C PHE A 645 0.95 2.96 -42.62
N VAL A 646 0.54 2.31 -41.53
CA VAL A 646 0.19 0.89 -41.46
C VAL A 646 -1.20 0.78 -40.88
N ALA A 647 -2.02 -0.13 -41.41
CA ALA A 647 -3.34 -0.43 -40.89
C ALA A 647 -3.59 -1.94 -40.80
N ILE A 648 -4.14 -2.39 -39.68
CA ILE A 648 -4.57 -3.77 -39.43
C ILE A 648 -5.99 -3.77 -38.89
N GLY A 649 -6.80 -4.73 -39.30
CA GLY A 649 -8.20 -4.82 -38.93
C GLY A 649 -8.50 -5.49 -37.60
N ASP A 650 -7.51 -5.70 -36.72
CA ASP A 650 -7.67 -6.48 -35.49
C ASP A 650 -6.70 -5.99 -34.41
N SER A 651 -7.21 -5.86 -33.19
CA SER A 651 -6.47 -5.43 -32.01
C SER A 651 -5.89 -6.59 -31.21
N SER A 652 -6.48 -7.79 -31.35
CA SER A 652 -6.12 -9.00 -30.62
C SER A 652 -4.71 -9.53 -30.90
N PRO A 653 -4.12 -9.41 -32.12
CA PRO A 653 -2.77 -9.92 -32.39
C PRO A 653 -1.68 -9.32 -31.50
N PHE A 654 -1.88 -8.11 -30.97
CA PHE A 654 -0.88 -7.42 -30.17
C PHE A 654 -1.21 -7.38 -28.67
N ASP A 655 -2.26 -8.10 -28.27
CA ASP A 655 -2.67 -8.25 -26.88
C ASP A 655 -1.84 -9.32 -26.17
N ASP A 656 -1.33 -9.04 -24.97
CA ASP A 656 -0.54 -9.94 -24.13
C ASP A 656 -1.38 -10.69 -23.07
N GLY A 657 -2.69 -10.43 -23.03
CA GLY A 657 -3.65 -11.05 -22.12
C GLY A 657 -3.77 -10.35 -20.75
N THR A 658 -3.02 -9.27 -20.52
CA THR A 658 -3.10 -8.47 -19.29
C THR A 658 -4.40 -7.66 -19.25
N SER A 659 -5.12 -7.67 -18.13
CA SER A 659 -6.24 -6.76 -17.91
C SER A 659 -6.30 -6.21 -16.49
N PRO A 660 -6.83 -4.99 -16.29
CA PRO A 660 -6.84 -4.33 -14.99
C PRO A 660 -7.92 -4.89 -14.05
N PHE A 661 -8.80 -5.79 -14.54
CA PHE A 661 -9.96 -6.30 -13.80
C PHE A 661 -9.98 -7.83 -13.65
N GLY A 662 -8.87 -8.53 -13.91
CA GLY A 662 -8.80 -9.99 -13.79
C GLY A 662 -9.69 -10.76 -14.79
N LYS A 663 -10.24 -10.08 -15.80
CA LYS A 663 -10.86 -10.73 -16.96
C LYS A 663 -9.74 -11.16 -17.92
N PRO A 664 -9.73 -12.41 -18.41
CA PRO A 664 -8.74 -12.83 -19.39
C PRO A 664 -8.97 -12.07 -20.70
N LEU A 665 -7.95 -11.33 -21.16
CA LEU A 665 -7.88 -10.86 -22.53
C LEU A 665 -7.15 -11.90 -23.40
N HIS A 666 -7.09 -11.65 -24.69
CA HIS A 666 -6.60 -12.61 -25.66
C HIS A 666 -5.10 -12.45 -25.85
N ASN A 667 -4.27 -13.37 -25.35
CA ASN A 667 -2.81 -13.26 -25.56
C ASN A 667 -2.42 -13.64 -27.00
N GLY A 668 -2.62 -12.73 -27.96
CA GLY A 668 -2.16 -12.82 -29.35
C GLY A 668 -0.67 -12.54 -29.50
N TRP A 669 -0.09 -11.69 -28.64
CA TRP A 669 1.32 -11.29 -28.70
C TRP A 669 2.28 -12.48 -28.68
N SER A 670 1.99 -13.50 -27.87
CA SER A 670 2.79 -14.73 -27.78
C SER A 670 2.48 -15.77 -28.85
N MET A 671 1.53 -15.50 -29.75
CA MET A 671 1.09 -16.43 -30.79
C MET A 671 1.69 -16.09 -32.15
N TYR A 672 1.98 -17.15 -32.90
CA TYR A 672 2.57 -17.10 -34.24
C TYR A 672 3.72 -16.09 -34.33
N ASP A 673 3.69 -15.21 -35.34
CA ASP A 673 4.67 -14.13 -35.53
C ASP A 673 4.01 -12.74 -35.35
N ASP A 674 2.93 -12.66 -34.57
CA ASP A 674 2.14 -11.43 -34.40
C ASP A 674 3.00 -10.28 -33.80
N ALA A 675 3.79 -10.57 -32.76
CA ALA A 675 4.77 -9.62 -32.19
C ALA A 675 5.81 -9.16 -33.22
N ARG A 676 6.28 -10.05 -34.09
CA ARG A 676 7.27 -9.72 -35.13
C ARG A 676 6.68 -8.78 -36.17
N LEU A 677 5.44 -9.01 -36.60
CA LEU A 677 4.71 -8.12 -37.49
C LEU A 677 4.56 -6.71 -36.88
N ALA A 678 4.20 -6.62 -35.60
CA ALA A 678 4.04 -5.35 -34.89
C ALA A 678 5.35 -4.53 -34.88
N LEU A 679 6.46 -5.18 -34.55
CA LEU A 679 7.78 -4.54 -34.51
C LEU A 679 8.26 -4.11 -35.90
N ASN A 680 8.11 -4.97 -36.91
CA ASN A 680 8.46 -4.63 -38.29
C ASN A 680 7.63 -3.44 -38.81
N ALA A 681 6.34 -3.35 -38.45
CA ALA A 681 5.50 -2.22 -38.81
C ALA A 681 6.04 -0.90 -38.25
N VAL A 682 6.43 -0.87 -36.97
CA VAL A 682 7.00 0.32 -36.34
C VAL A 682 8.37 0.68 -36.94
N GLU A 683 9.24 -0.30 -37.18
CA GLU A 683 10.54 -0.07 -37.83
C GLU A 683 10.37 0.54 -39.22
N TRP A 684 9.45 0.00 -40.02
CA TRP A 684 9.16 0.54 -41.34
C TRP A 684 8.61 1.97 -41.30
N LEU A 685 7.72 2.26 -40.33
CA LEU A 685 7.18 3.60 -40.09
C LEU A 685 8.28 4.62 -39.72
N LEU A 686 9.31 4.18 -38.99
CA LEU A 686 10.50 4.99 -38.68
C LEU A 686 11.45 5.18 -39.87
N GLY A 687 11.26 4.43 -40.96
CA GLY A 687 12.12 4.49 -42.15
C GLY A 687 13.32 3.56 -42.10
N HIS A 688 13.30 2.54 -41.23
CA HIS A 688 14.32 1.49 -41.15
C HIS A 688 14.06 0.34 -42.12
#